data_AF-A0AAU7DH51-F1
#
_entry.id   AF-A0AAU7DH51-F1
#
_cell.length_a   1.000
_cell.length_b   1.000
_cell.length_c   1.000
_cell.angle_alpha   90.00
_cell.angle_beta   90.00
_cell.angle_gamma   90.00
#
_symmetry.space_group_name_H-M   'P 1'
#
loop_
_entity.id
_entity.type
_entity.pdbx_description
1 polymer ?
#
loop_
_entity_poly.entity_id
_entity_poly.type
_entity_poly.pdbx_seq_one_letter_code
_entity_poly.pdbx_strand_id
1 'polypeptide(L)'
;MTVPPRKVLWTCTFVACSLSAAALAQHMQEQPRDSNQRPYTNSVILQRGTHAQMMQRLHVVRQYALSNLRTNPRVTLGEAQLDFSPMLRNPKAVPNLAVRLQALPQHVQVQENTSDVSEVDQGLVIHHVLTYQILPGRCADAGIRAQLAAAGATCFARATPNERIAEYSRPGSPRYLANPERRQAAIAAFQQKSAATDAEVSQHVAALRKSLADPAQRAQIATKVGQAEAARMSSLSDDDLKEELINMSTQTVEETMFVPKLESSNYAHLQHNLTTVASPAEVAAAQQLMRGGAIDNASPAQFPKLLKVVPGSALHLTGSGQPRGDQSADLNMGPYYFLTGFTINHDYEWQWGVSISINWCVVGCTSTYGIQLNAGFNYAFGLRFPIEATLKYQTVVHPNNSAEAKLTSQFLPIEGDSNAFQQAGLDPSEWYNEQEIVAQVGANAGFSVNLPVLSNSQSFQVGVDFTQLLPAPYTGGRFQPPAPGAHGIDSPYVFNTIDLLGGLLDFGVVGGTVYPAVNVNLHSDSLQFTLNDELQKRSTTINSGQTVSLGDVAAQNGDYSHFSVGNPVYNLGFTVTPGLAPTVFVDIAVWSDQWQWPVWFPQLAISLPPGGMNFSCHAGTTCVMDFQPVYNAATGQVQDMSKERDVADRTLRGGKCQPNGPEGNYLCPVDGMLGLCKTMLQNSAVLSCGALIPTSTDQILRRGGCTEDAESGTYACPSGMMGLCGLYVKNKVVLSCRQK
;
A
#
# COMPACT_ATOMS: atom_id res chain seq x y z
N MET A 1 -16.12 35.90 -83.02
CA MET A 1 -17.15 34.85 -82.96
C MET A 1 -17.20 34.29 -81.55
N THR A 2 -18.40 34.31 -80.99
CA THR A 2 -18.79 33.96 -79.62
C THR A 2 -18.73 32.46 -79.31
N VAL A 3 -18.83 32.15 -78.00
CA VAL A 3 -19.20 30.87 -77.31
C VAL A 3 -18.02 30.17 -76.59
N PRO A 4 -18.13 29.68 -75.32
CA PRO A 4 -18.79 30.19 -74.09
C PRO A 4 -17.88 30.00 -72.81
N PRO A 5 -18.33 30.34 -71.58
CA PRO A 5 -17.54 30.09 -70.36
C PRO A 5 -17.81 28.67 -69.81
N ARG A 6 -16.74 27.93 -69.47
CA ARG A 6 -16.83 26.69 -68.69
C ARG A 6 -16.63 26.99 -67.20
N LYS A 7 -17.69 26.74 -66.42
CA LYS A 7 -17.67 26.58 -64.97
C LYS A 7 -16.70 25.46 -64.60
N VAL A 8 -15.71 25.73 -63.75
CA VAL A 8 -14.94 24.70 -63.04
C VAL A 8 -15.42 24.69 -61.60
N LEU A 9 -16.12 23.61 -61.28
CA LEU A 9 -16.57 23.21 -59.96
C LEU A 9 -15.32 22.77 -59.16
N TRP A 10 -14.93 23.51 -58.13
CA TRP A 10 -13.98 23.02 -57.15
C TRP A 10 -14.75 22.29 -56.05
N THR A 11 -14.86 20.97 -56.19
CA THR A 11 -15.21 20.05 -55.11
C THR A 11 -14.00 19.91 -54.19
N CYS A 12 -14.02 20.59 -53.03
CA CYS A 12 -13.11 20.27 -51.93
C CYS A 12 -13.56 18.97 -51.28
N THR A 13 -12.85 17.89 -51.56
CA THR A 13 -12.96 16.63 -50.82
C THR A 13 -12.36 16.86 -49.43
N PHE A 14 -13.19 16.87 -48.40
CA PHE A 14 -12.77 16.75 -47.01
C PHE A 14 -12.12 15.38 -46.82
N VAL A 15 -10.78 15.34 -46.81
CA VAL A 15 -10.04 14.22 -46.24
C VAL A 15 -10.01 14.44 -44.73
N ALA A 16 -10.77 13.62 -44.02
CA ALA A 16 -10.69 13.53 -42.57
C ALA A 16 -9.27 13.08 -42.18
N CYS A 17 -8.53 13.98 -41.55
CA CYS A 17 -7.25 13.67 -40.92
C CYS A 17 -7.54 13.06 -39.54
N SER A 18 -7.82 11.76 -39.51
CA SER A 18 -7.83 10.94 -38.30
C SER A 18 -6.47 10.27 -38.14
N LEU A 19 -5.48 11.06 -37.74
CA LEU A 19 -4.13 10.67 -37.29
C LEU A 19 -3.82 11.72 -36.20
N SER A 20 -3.60 11.43 -34.91
CA SER A 20 -2.80 10.36 -34.31
C SER A 20 -3.18 10.28 -32.82
N ALA A 21 -3.83 9.20 -32.38
CA ALA A 21 -3.96 8.87 -30.95
C ALA A 21 -3.30 7.52 -30.60
N ALA A 22 -2.84 6.77 -31.60
CA ALA A 22 -2.33 5.40 -31.44
C ALA A 22 -0.81 5.30 -31.23
N ALA A 23 -0.04 6.38 -31.40
CA ALA A 23 1.44 6.34 -31.31
C ALA A 23 1.99 6.66 -29.90
N LEU A 24 1.13 7.01 -28.92
CA LEU A 24 1.54 7.62 -27.65
C LEU A 24 1.64 6.65 -26.45
N ALA A 25 1.53 5.34 -26.67
CA ALA A 25 1.55 4.33 -25.60
C ALA A 25 2.81 3.43 -25.58
N GLN A 26 3.82 3.65 -26.43
CA GLN A 26 4.89 2.64 -26.67
C GLN A 26 6.25 2.89 -25.99
N HIS A 27 6.43 3.93 -25.16
CA HIS A 27 7.76 4.24 -24.59
C HIS A 27 7.89 4.39 -23.07
N MET A 28 6.88 3.97 -22.30
CA MET A 28 7.13 3.49 -20.95
C MET A 28 6.79 2.00 -20.96
N GLN A 29 7.77 1.14 -20.76
CA GLN A 29 7.48 -0.22 -20.31
C GLN A 29 6.82 -0.05 -18.93
N GLU A 30 5.49 0.03 -18.92
CA GLU A 30 4.69 -0.35 -17.77
C GLU A 30 5.26 -1.69 -17.31
N GLN A 31 5.90 -1.76 -16.15
CA GLN A 31 5.82 -2.99 -15.39
C GLN A 31 4.32 -3.13 -15.11
N PRO A 32 3.62 -4.08 -15.75
CA PRO A 32 2.25 -4.32 -15.38
C PRO A 32 2.30 -4.61 -13.88
N ARG A 33 1.36 -4.07 -13.09
CA ARG A 33 0.93 -4.85 -11.93
C ARG A 33 0.82 -6.26 -12.44
N ASP A 34 1.52 -7.20 -11.81
CA ASP A 34 1.34 -8.61 -12.10
C ASP A 34 -0.18 -8.80 -12.10
N SER A 35 -0.77 -9.04 -13.29
CA SER A 35 -2.21 -8.90 -13.55
C SER A 35 -3.06 -9.91 -12.77
N ASN A 36 -2.40 -10.61 -11.85
CA ASN A 36 -2.87 -11.59 -10.90
C ASN A 36 -3.14 -11.01 -9.50
N GLN A 37 -2.75 -9.76 -9.18
CA GLN A 37 -3.20 -9.10 -7.95
C GLN A 37 -4.65 -8.66 -8.11
N ARG A 38 -5.58 -9.46 -7.56
CA ARG A 38 -7.00 -9.12 -7.49
C ARG A 38 -7.18 -7.72 -6.88
N PRO A 39 -8.12 -6.88 -7.37
CA PRO A 39 -8.64 -5.81 -6.53
C PRO A 39 -9.18 -6.45 -5.25
N TYR A 40 -8.72 -5.99 -4.10
CA TYR A 40 -9.12 -6.55 -2.81
C TYR A 40 -10.64 -6.48 -2.71
N THR A 41 -11.29 -7.64 -2.51
CA THR A 41 -12.75 -7.79 -2.60
C THR A 41 -13.55 -7.00 -1.55
N ASN A 42 -12.87 -6.26 -0.66
CA ASN A 42 -13.46 -5.59 0.50
C ASN A 42 -13.12 -4.10 0.60
N SER A 43 -12.36 -3.49 -0.33
CA SER A 43 -12.19 -2.03 -0.30
C SER A 43 -13.44 -1.34 -0.83
N VAL A 44 -13.97 -0.37 -0.05
CA VAL A 44 -15.05 0.49 -0.51
C VAL A 44 -14.47 1.37 -1.60
N ILE A 45 -14.72 0.98 -2.84
CA ILE A 45 -14.46 1.88 -3.96
C ILE A 45 -15.51 2.99 -3.86
N LEU A 46 -15.08 4.24 -3.67
CA LEU A 46 -15.82 5.47 -3.91
C LEU A 46 -16.15 5.52 -5.42
N GLN A 47 -17.02 4.62 -5.86
CA GLN A 47 -17.41 4.49 -7.26
C GLN A 47 -18.20 5.71 -7.71
N ARG A 48 -18.14 5.99 -9.01
CA ARG A 48 -18.91 7.05 -9.67
C ARG A 48 -20.40 6.98 -9.27
N GLY A 49 -20.90 8.03 -8.64
CA GLY A 49 -22.28 8.16 -8.17
C GLY A 49 -22.44 9.35 -7.22
N THR A 50 -23.67 9.68 -6.83
CA THR A 50 -23.92 10.71 -5.81
C THR A 50 -23.62 10.16 -4.41
N HIS A 51 -23.32 11.04 -3.45
CA HIS A 51 -23.13 10.63 -2.05
C HIS A 51 -24.32 9.81 -1.52
N ALA A 52 -25.56 10.17 -1.86
CA ALA A 52 -26.74 9.39 -1.50
C ALA A 52 -26.72 7.96 -2.07
N GLN A 53 -26.31 7.78 -3.33
CA GLN A 53 -26.18 6.46 -3.95
C GLN A 53 -25.06 5.62 -3.31
N MET A 54 -23.98 6.27 -2.88
CA MET A 54 -22.89 5.62 -2.13
C MET A 54 -23.40 5.14 -0.78
N MET A 55 -24.02 6.02 0.01
CA MET A 55 -24.51 5.70 1.35
C MET A 55 -25.64 4.66 1.34
N GLN A 56 -26.45 4.59 0.27
CA GLN A 56 -27.46 3.52 0.11
C GLN A 56 -26.86 2.12 -0.01
N ARG A 57 -25.59 2.00 -0.42
CA ARG A 57 -24.90 0.71 -0.57
C ARG A 57 -24.11 0.31 0.67
N LEU A 58 -23.92 1.24 1.61
CA LEU A 58 -23.12 1.05 2.80
C LEU A 58 -24.04 0.90 4.02
N HIS A 59 -23.73 -0.06 4.87
CA HIS A 59 -24.41 -0.19 6.15
C HIS A 59 -23.75 0.77 7.15
N VAL A 60 -24.49 1.81 7.54
CA VAL A 60 -24.03 2.81 8.50
C VAL A 60 -24.21 2.27 9.91
N VAL A 61 -23.09 2.03 10.59
CA VAL A 61 -23.01 1.57 11.97
C VAL A 61 -23.24 2.72 12.95
N ARG A 62 -22.65 3.89 12.66
CA ARG A 62 -22.72 5.06 13.54
C ARG A 62 -22.52 6.35 12.73
N GLN A 63 -23.10 7.45 13.18
CA GLN A 63 -22.83 8.78 12.64
C GLN A 63 -22.23 9.68 13.72
N TYR A 64 -21.26 10.51 13.33
CA TYR A 64 -20.61 11.49 14.18
C TYR A 64 -20.94 12.90 13.69
N ALA A 65 -21.67 13.66 14.52
CA ALA A 65 -21.90 15.06 14.23
C ALA A 65 -20.59 15.86 14.31
N LEU A 66 -20.36 16.76 13.36
CA LEU A 66 -19.16 17.60 13.32
C LEU A 66 -18.97 18.45 14.61
N SER A 67 -20.06 18.91 15.22
CA SER A 67 -20.02 19.62 16.50
C SER A 67 -19.40 18.78 17.62
N ASN A 68 -19.71 17.48 17.64
CA ASN A 68 -19.18 16.55 18.64
C ASN A 68 -17.70 16.30 18.38
N LEU A 69 -17.30 16.14 17.11
CA LEU A 69 -15.89 16.01 16.72
C LEU A 69 -15.06 17.24 17.08
N ARG A 70 -15.63 18.45 17.01
CA ARG A 70 -14.95 19.67 17.48
C ARG A 70 -14.67 19.66 18.98
N THR A 71 -15.57 19.10 19.78
CA THR A 71 -15.39 18.99 21.23
C THR A 71 -14.55 17.78 21.65
N ASN A 72 -14.66 16.68 20.90
CA ASN A 72 -13.93 15.44 21.11
C ASN A 72 -13.47 14.89 19.75
N PRO A 73 -12.26 15.27 19.31
CA PRO A 73 -11.78 14.94 17.96
C PRO A 73 -11.31 13.50 17.82
N ARG A 74 -11.35 12.69 18.89
CA ARG A 74 -10.87 11.32 18.87
C ARG A 74 -12.05 10.35 18.71
N VAL A 75 -12.02 9.58 17.63
CA VAL A 75 -13.02 8.56 17.31
C VAL A 75 -12.38 7.19 17.36
N THR A 76 -12.97 6.26 18.10
CA THR A 76 -12.55 4.86 18.08
C THR A 76 -13.17 4.17 16.87
N LEU A 77 -12.33 3.57 16.02
CA LEU A 77 -12.71 2.84 14.83
C LEU A 77 -12.13 1.42 14.90
N GLY A 78 -12.91 0.48 15.42
CA GLY A 78 -12.38 -0.84 15.82
C GLY A 78 -11.38 -0.68 16.98
N GLU A 79 -10.23 -1.32 16.87
CA GLU A 79 -9.07 -1.18 17.77
C GLU A 79 -8.29 0.14 17.56
N ALA A 80 -8.55 0.88 16.47
CA ALA A 80 -7.88 2.13 16.17
C ALA A 80 -8.51 3.33 16.90
N GLN A 81 -7.71 4.35 17.21
CA GLN A 81 -8.21 5.68 17.55
C GLN A 81 -7.78 6.68 16.48
N LEU A 82 -8.76 7.27 15.79
CA LEU A 82 -8.56 8.31 14.79
C LEU A 82 -8.67 9.70 15.41
N ASP A 83 -7.69 10.57 15.14
CA ASP A 83 -7.68 11.96 15.61
C ASP A 83 -8.00 12.94 14.49
N PHE A 84 -9.18 13.56 14.56
CA PHE A 84 -9.67 14.57 13.63
C PHE A 84 -9.08 15.97 13.89
N SER A 85 -8.30 16.16 14.96
CA SER A 85 -7.76 17.48 15.33
C SER A 85 -6.99 18.18 14.20
N PRO A 86 -6.21 17.49 13.34
CA PRO A 86 -5.53 18.15 12.23
C PRO A 86 -6.50 18.68 11.17
N MET A 87 -7.52 17.90 10.80
CA MET A 87 -8.58 18.35 9.88
C MET A 87 -9.33 19.56 10.47
N LEU A 88 -9.70 19.45 11.76
CA LEU A 88 -10.47 20.49 12.46
C LEU A 88 -9.66 21.77 12.73
N ARG A 89 -8.33 21.70 12.77
CA ARG A 89 -7.45 22.87 12.90
C ARG A 89 -6.99 23.43 11.56
N ASN A 90 -7.10 22.68 10.47
CA ASN A 90 -6.73 23.16 9.14
C ASN A 90 -7.70 24.26 8.71
N PRO A 91 -7.26 25.52 8.56
CA PRO A 91 -8.16 26.57 8.11
C PRO A 91 -8.76 26.25 6.74
N LYS A 92 -8.03 25.58 5.85
CA LYS A 92 -8.50 25.26 4.51
C LYS A 92 -9.50 24.10 4.44
N ALA A 93 -9.72 23.35 5.53
CA ALA A 93 -10.74 22.30 5.53
C ALA A 93 -12.13 22.89 5.26
N VAL A 94 -12.93 22.25 4.42
CA VAL A 94 -14.29 22.69 4.02
C VAL A 94 -15.14 23.14 5.22
N PRO A 95 -15.26 22.38 6.32
CA PRO A 95 -16.06 22.82 7.48
C PRO A 95 -15.55 24.10 8.16
N ASN A 96 -14.26 24.41 8.06
CA ASN A 96 -13.65 25.61 8.65
C ASN A 96 -13.74 26.81 7.71
N LEU A 97 -13.63 26.57 6.40
CA LEU A 97 -13.96 27.55 5.37
C LEU A 97 -15.40 28.03 5.53
N ALA A 98 -16.34 27.10 5.67
CA ALA A 98 -17.75 27.42 5.86
C ALA A 98 -18.00 28.37 7.04
N VAL A 99 -17.39 28.10 8.20
CA VAL A 99 -17.49 28.97 9.39
C VAL A 99 -16.95 30.37 9.14
N ARG A 100 -15.79 30.50 8.45
CA ARG A 100 -15.23 31.82 8.15
C ARG A 100 -16.09 32.61 7.16
N LEU A 101 -16.65 31.96 6.15
CA LEU A 101 -17.55 32.61 5.20
C LEU A 101 -18.87 33.02 5.86
N GLN A 102 -19.40 32.19 6.76
CA GLN A 102 -20.58 32.53 7.59
C GLN A 102 -20.33 33.75 8.49
N ALA A 103 -19.08 34.02 8.87
CA ALA A 103 -18.69 35.21 9.63
C ALA A 103 -18.59 36.50 8.78
N LEU A 104 -18.75 36.39 7.45
CA LEU A 104 -18.77 37.51 6.51
C LEU A 104 -20.12 37.65 5.78
N PRO A 105 -21.27 37.66 6.47
CA PRO A 105 -22.59 37.64 5.82
C PRO A 105 -22.85 38.87 4.96
N GLN A 106 -22.16 39.99 5.22
CA GLN A 106 -22.23 41.19 4.41
C GLN A 106 -21.51 41.06 3.06
N HIS A 107 -20.66 40.04 2.88
CA HIS A 107 -19.88 39.81 1.66
C HIS A 107 -20.20 38.49 0.96
N VAL A 108 -20.66 37.47 1.70
CA VAL A 108 -20.91 36.12 1.20
C VAL A 108 -22.23 35.60 1.72
N GLN A 109 -22.98 34.93 0.86
CA GLN A 109 -24.13 34.12 1.23
C GLN A 109 -23.75 32.63 1.21
N VAL A 110 -23.76 31.99 2.37
CA VAL A 110 -23.61 30.53 2.47
C VAL A 110 -24.99 29.89 2.34
N GLN A 111 -25.16 29.05 1.32
CA GLN A 111 -26.42 28.40 0.96
C GLN A 111 -26.51 26.98 1.55
N GLU A 112 -25.38 26.26 1.57
CA GLU A 112 -25.27 24.91 2.13
C GLU A 112 -23.96 24.76 2.90
N ASN A 113 -24.01 24.09 4.04
CA ASN A 113 -22.86 23.69 4.85
C ASN A 113 -23.21 22.38 5.55
N THR A 114 -23.07 21.28 4.83
CA THR A 114 -23.34 19.94 5.34
C THR A 114 -22.01 19.22 5.60
N SER A 115 -21.98 18.45 6.68
CA SER A 115 -20.81 17.68 7.09
C SER A 115 -21.29 16.43 7.80
N ASP A 116 -21.03 15.30 7.19
CA ASP A 116 -21.39 13.98 7.69
C ASP A 116 -20.12 13.15 7.90
N VAL A 117 -20.05 12.45 9.03
CA VAL A 117 -18.99 11.49 9.30
C VAL A 117 -19.67 10.19 9.72
N SER A 118 -19.77 9.26 8.78
CA SER A 118 -20.47 7.99 8.95
C SER A 118 -19.48 6.84 9.10
N GLU A 119 -19.56 6.12 10.21
CA GLU A 119 -18.95 4.81 10.35
C GLU A 119 -19.79 3.76 9.62
N VAL A 120 -19.12 3.03 8.74
CA VAL A 120 -19.65 1.89 8.02
C VAL A 120 -18.88 0.64 8.42
N ASP A 121 -19.35 -0.54 8.02
CA ASP A 121 -18.69 -1.81 8.40
C ASP A 121 -17.19 -1.81 8.05
N GLN A 122 -16.82 -1.28 6.88
CA GLN A 122 -15.43 -1.24 6.41
C GLN A 122 -14.60 -0.04 6.89
N GLY A 123 -15.19 1.02 7.47
CA GLY A 123 -14.41 2.23 7.74
C GLY A 123 -15.22 3.45 8.18
N LEU A 124 -14.64 4.64 8.02
CA LEU A 124 -15.33 5.92 8.09
C LEU A 124 -15.46 6.52 6.69
N VAL A 125 -16.65 7.01 6.37
CA VAL A 125 -16.93 7.91 5.24
C VAL A 125 -17.08 9.30 5.82
N ILE A 126 -16.29 10.25 5.34
CA ILE A 126 -16.35 11.66 5.71
C ILE A 126 -16.81 12.43 4.48
N HIS A 127 -17.92 13.14 4.58
CA HIS A 127 -18.52 13.91 3.48
C HIS A 127 -18.76 15.35 3.91
N HIS A 128 -18.34 16.30 3.08
CA HIS A 128 -18.53 17.73 3.31
C HIS A 128 -19.06 18.39 2.04
N VAL A 129 -20.08 19.23 2.17
CA VAL A 129 -20.57 20.10 1.09
C VAL A 129 -20.65 21.53 1.61
N LEU A 130 -20.03 22.45 0.87
CA LEU A 130 -20.15 23.89 1.07
C LEU A 130 -20.63 24.50 -0.23
N THR A 131 -21.83 25.11 -0.21
CA THR A 131 -22.33 25.93 -1.31
C THR A 131 -22.40 27.38 -0.87
N TYR A 132 -21.76 28.29 -1.58
CA TYR A 132 -21.74 29.72 -1.26
C TYR A 132 -21.73 30.61 -2.50
N GLN A 133 -22.07 31.88 -2.30
CA GLN A 133 -22.11 32.90 -3.35
C GLN A 133 -21.54 34.21 -2.79
N ILE A 134 -20.60 34.84 -3.50
CA ILE A 134 -20.15 36.19 -3.14
C ILE A 134 -21.23 37.19 -3.56
N LEU A 135 -21.58 38.12 -2.67
CA LEU A 135 -22.62 39.11 -2.94
C LEU A 135 -22.18 40.09 -4.04
N PRO A 136 -23.14 40.67 -4.80
CA PRO A 136 -22.84 41.62 -5.86
C PRO A 136 -21.95 42.80 -5.42
N GLY A 137 -21.02 43.19 -6.28
CA GLY A 137 -20.13 44.35 -6.15
C GLY A 137 -19.00 44.18 -5.13
N ARG A 138 -18.94 43.06 -4.41
CA ARG A 138 -17.95 42.87 -3.33
C ARG A 138 -16.53 42.66 -3.82
N CYS A 139 -16.36 42.08 -5.00
CA CYS A 139 -15.05 41.84 -5.60
C CYS A 139 -14.42 43.07 -6.27
N ALA A 140 -15.14 44.20 -6.37
CA ALA A 140 -14.61 45.45 -6.88
C ALA A 140 -13.80 46.23 -5.81
N ASP A 141 -14.04 45.98 -4.53
CA ASP A 141 -13.33 46.65 -3.42
C ASP A 141 -12.11 45.85 -2.98
N ALA A 142 -10.91 46.45 -3.06
CA ALA A 142 -9.65 45.78 -2.75
C ALA A 142 -9.56 45.31 -1.27
N GLY A 143 -10.15 46.05 -0.33
CA GLY A 143 -10.17 45.68 1.09
C GLY A 143 -11.08 44.48 1.34
N ILE A 144 -12.27 44.46 0.72
CA ILE A 144 -13.19 43.33 0.80
C ILE A 144 -12.61 42.10 0.10
N ARG A 145 -11.97 42.26 -1.07
CA ARG A 145 -11.23 41.17 -1.74
C ARG A 145 -10.22 40.53 -0.80
N ALA A 146 -9.44 41.34 -0.07
CA ALA A 146 -8.46 40.83 0.90
C ALA A 146 -9.14 40.09 2.07
N GLN A 147 -10.27 40.58 2.57
CA GLN A 147 -11.05 39.89 3.62
C GLN A 147 -11.61 38.55 3.15
N LEU A 148 -12.17 38.50 1.94
CA LEU A 148 -12.66 37.27 1.31
C LEU A 148 -11.51 36.27 1.14
N ALA A 149 -10.37 36.72 0.60
CA ALA A 149 -9.20 35.87 0.41
C ALA A 149 -8.67 35.30 1.74
N ALA A 150 -8.63 36.13 2.79
CA ALA A 150 -8.26 35.70 4.14
C ALA A 150 -9.26 34.68 4.73
N ALA A 151 -10.54 34.78 4.37
CA ALA A 151 -11.55 33.78 4.73
C ALA A 151 -11.44 32.49 3.90
N GLY A 152 -10.77 32.53 2.74
CA GLY A 152 -10.57 31.42 1.82
C GLY A 152 -11.52 31.41 0.63
N ALA A 153 -12.25 32.50 0.37
CA ALA A 153 -12.99 32.73 -0.87
C ALA A 153 -12.24 33.74 -1.75
N THR A 154 -11.92 33.37 -2.98
CA THR A 154 -11.13 34.21 -3.88
C THR A 154 -12.04 34.90 -4.89
N CYS A 155 -11.89 36.23 -4.99
CA CYS A 155 -12.41 36.98 -6.12
C CYS A 155 -11.49 36.76 -7.32
N PHE A 156 -12.07 36.38 -8.45
CA PHE A 156 -11.36 36.25 -9.72
C PHE A 156 -10.63 37.58 -10.04
N ALA A 157 -9.31 37.58 -10.35
CA ALA A 157 -8.50 38.76 -10.81
C ALA A 157 -7.98 38.66 -12.29
N ARG A 158 -8.26 39.62 -13.21
CA ARG A 158 -8.04 39.47 -14.67
C ARG A 158 -6.54 39.47 -15.02
N ALA A 159 -6.09 38.56 -15.88
CA ALA A 159 -4.76 38.48 -16.48
C ALA A 159 -4.82 38.69 -18.01
N THR A 160 -3.70 38.92 -18.65
CA THR A 160 -3.64 39.02 -20.11
C THR A 160 -3.34 37.66 -20.75
N PRO A 161 -3.72 37.43 -22.03
CA PRO A 161 -3.36 36.21 -22.74
C PRO A 161 -1.84 35.94 -22.75
N ASN A 162 -1.02 36.99 -22.82
CA ASN A 162 0.44 36.86 -22.82
C ASN A 162 1.00 36.44 -21.47
N GLU A 163 0.46 36.98 -20.37
CA GLU A 163 0.83 36.55 -19.01
C GLU A 163 0.54 35.06 -18.84
N ARG A 164 -0.64 34.59 -19.26
CA ARG A 164 -1.03 33.17 -19.19
C ARG A 164 -0.18 32.25 -20.09
N ILE A 165 0.21 32.70 -21.29
CA ILE A 165 1.12 31.93 -22.15
C ILE A 165 2.50 31.83 -21.52
N ALA A 166 3.00 32.91 -20.91
CA ALA A 166 4.29 32.92 -20.23
C ALA A 166 4.33 31.93 -19.05
N GLU A 167 3.21 31.70 -18.37
CA GLU A 167 3.07 30.74 -17.28
C GLU A 167 3.39 29.30 -17.67
N TYR A 168 3.16 28.90 -18.91
CA TYR A 168 3.54 27.57 -19.41
C TYR A 168 5.07 27.35 -19.46
N SER A 169 5.83 28.45 -19.47
CA SER A 169 7.30 28.43 -19.53
C SER A 169 8.00 28.82 -18.23
N ARG A 170 7.25 29.27 -17.21
CA ARG A 170 7.81 29.80 -15.95
C ARG A 170 7.92 28.68 -14.89
N PRO A 171 9.12 28.22 -14.50
CA PRO A 171 9.27 27.27 -13.41
C PRO A 171 8.58 27.77 -12.14
N GLY A 172 7.88 26.87 -11.42
CA GLY A 172 7.07 27.23 -10.26
C GLY A 172 5.66 27.75 -10.60
N SER A 173 5.34 27.97 -11.87
CA SER A 173 3.96 28.09 -12.32
C SER A 173 3.29 26.72 -12.35
N PRO A 174 2.04 26.57 -11.91
CA PRO A 174 1.30 25.31 -12.04
C PRO A 174 1.04 24.89 -13.49
N ARG A 175 1.08 25.83 -14.44
CA ARG A 175 0.99 25.57 -15.89
C ARG A 175 2.31 25.12 -16.50
N TYR A 176 3.39 25.12 -15.73
CA TYR A 176 4.72 24.87 -16.25
C TYR A 176 4.80 23.46 -16.85
N LEU A 177 5.11 23.41 -18.14
CA LEU A 177 5.38 22.16 -18.83
C LEU A 177 6.86 22.11 -19.20
N ALA A 178 7.64 21.30 -18.47
CA ALA A 178 9.08 21.20 -18.69
C ALA A 178 9.42 20.80 -20.14
N ASN A 179 8.65 19.86 -20.71
CA ASN A 179 8.81 19.41 -22.08
C ASN A 179 8.31 20.48 -23.09
N PRO A 180 9.18 20.99 -24.00
CA PRO A 180 8.81 22.05 -24.94
C PRO A 180 7.69 21.68 -25.93
N GLU A 181 7.64 20.44 -26.40
CA GLU A 181 6.63 19.99 -27.37
C GLU A 181 5.25 19.89 -26.69
N ARG A 182 5.19 19.28 -25.50
CA ARG A 182 3.95 19.25 -24.69
C ARG A 182 3.49 20.66 -24.34
N ARG A 183 4.43 21.54 -24.00
CA ARG A 183 4.16 22.95 -23.73
C ARG A 183 3.51 23.65 -24.91
N GLN A 184 4.07 23.50 -26.11
CA GLN A 184 3.53 24.13 -27.32
C GLN A 184 2.13 23.60 -27.65
N ALA A 185 1.89 22.30 -27.49
CA ALA A 185 0.57 21.70 -27.69
C ALA A 185 -0.47 22.24 -26.69
N ALA A 186 -0.10 22.37 -25.41
CA ALA A 186 -0.97 22.94 -24.38
C ALA A 186 -1.29 24.42 -24.65
N ILE A 187 -0.31 25.22 -25.06
CA ILE A 187 -0.51 26.63 -25.45
C ILE A 187 -1.49 26.73 -26.63
N ALA A 188 -1.33 25.90 -27.66
CA ALA A 188 -2.23 25.90 -28.81
C ALA A 188 -3.67 25.50 -28.42
N ALA A 189 -3.82 24.47 -27.58
CA ALA A 189 -5.11 24.05 -27.07
C ALA A 189 -5.78 25.13 -26.20
N PHE A 190 -5.01 25.81 -25.35
CA PHE A 190 -5.48 26.94 -24.55
C PHE A 190 -5.99 28.09 -25.44
N GLN A 191 -5.22 28.50 -26.45
CA GLN A 191 -5.61 29.58 -27.36
C GLN A 191 -6.92 29.25 -28.10
N GLN A 192 -7.04 28.03 -28.61
CA GLN A 192 -8.23 27.58 -29.32
C GLN A 192 -9.47 27.58 -28.42
N LYS A 193 -9.37 27.03 -27.20
CA LYS A 193 -10.49 26.91 -26.27
C LYS A 193 -10.89 28.25 -25.68
N SER A 194 -9.92 29.10 -25.30
CA SER A 194 -10.19 30.43 -24.73
C SER A 194 -11.00 31.29 -25.70
N ALA A 195 -10.64 31.31 -26.99
CA ALA A 195 -11.36 32.10 -27.99
C ALA A 195 -12.83 31.66 -28.15
N ALA A 196 -13.10 30.36 -28.09
CA ALA A 196 -14.46 29.83 -28.15
C ALA A 196 -15.28 30.22 -26.91
N THR A 197 -14.70 30.07 -25.71
CA THR A 197 -15.35 30.47 -24.46
C THR A 197 -15.61 31.99 -24.42
N ASP A 198 -14.66 32.82 -24.86
CA ASP A 198 -14.82 34.27 -24.87
C ASP A 198 -15.97 34.72 -25.79
N ALA A 199 -16.16 34.04 -26.93
CA ALA A 199 -17.26 34.30 -27.84
C ALA A 199 -18.62 33.95 -27.21
N GLU A 200 -18.74 32.79 -26.57
CA GLU A 200 -19.95 32.35 -25.86
C GLU A 200 -20.30 33.30 -24.71
N VAL A 201 -19.33 33.63 -23.87
CA VAL A 201 -19.51 34.58 -22.76
C VAL A 201 -19.96 35.95 -23.26
N SER A 202 -19.35 36.44 -24.35
CA SER A 202 -19.74 37.73 -24.94
C SER A 202 -21.17 37.71 -25.47
N GLN A 203 -21.62 36.59 -26.04
CA GLN A 203 -23.02 36.41 -26.45
C GLN A 203 -23.98 36.48 -25.25
N HIS A 204 -23.65 35.82 -24.14
CA HIS A 204 -24.47 35.88 -22.94
C HIS A 204 -24.53 37.29 -22.33
N VAL A 205 -23.40 38.00 -22.28
CA VAL A 205 -23.37 39.39 -21.79
C VAL A 205 -24.19 40.31 -22.68
N ALA A 206 -24.13 40.17 -24.01
CA ALA A 206 -24.97 40.92 -24.92
C ALA A 206 -26.47 40.63 -24.70
N ALA A 207 -26.84 39.38 -24.39
CA ALA A 207 -28.20 39.02 -24.03
C ALA A 207 -28.63 39.68 -22.70
N LEU A 208 -27.77 39.64 -21.67
CA LEU A 208 -28.04 40.32 -20.40
C LEU A 208 -28.19 41.83 -20.59
N ARG A 209 -27.38 42.48 -21.44
CA ARG A 209 -27.52 43.90 -21.77
C ARG A 209 -28.89 44.22 -22.33
N LYS A 210 -29.39 43.38 -23.24
CA LYS A 210 -30.73 43.52 -23.80
C LYS A 210 -31.79 43.39 -22.71
N SER A 211 -31.65 42.43 -21.79
CA SER A 211 -32.56 42.25 -20.66
C SER A 211 -32.50 43.37 -19.63
N LEU A 212 -31.31 43.92 -19.38
CA LEU A 212 -31.16 45.11 -18.57
C LEU A 212 -31.74 46.33 -19.28
N ALA A 213 -31.73 46.44 -20.60
CA ALA A 213 -32.36 47.56 -21.31
C ALA A 213 -33.91 47.49 -21.33
N ASP A 214 -34.48 46.29 -21.31
CA ASP A 214 -35.92 46.07 -21.26
C ASP A 214 -36.49 46.31 -19.83
N PRO A 215 -37.48 47.19 -19.63
CA PRO A 215 -38.00 47.51 -18.30
C PRO A 215 -38.61 46.32 -17.55
N ALA A 216 -39.29 45.40 -18.26
CA ALA A 216 -39.95 44.26 -17.64
C ALA A 216 -38.93 43.20 -17.21
N GLN A 217 -37.94 42.92 -18.07
CA GLN A 217 -36.85 42.00 -17.73
C GLN A 217 -35.92 42.60 -16.66
N ARG A 218 -35.64 43.90 -16.72
CA ARG A 218 -34.91 44.62 -15.65
C ARG A 218 -35.61 44.50 -14.30
N ALA A 219 -36.95 44.59 -14.25
CA ALA A 219 -37.69 44.39 -13.01
C ALA A 219 -37.55 42.96 -12.45
N GLN A 220 -37.49 41.94 -13.31
CA GLN A 220 -37.21 40.56 -12.90
C GLN A 220 -35.79 40.40 -12.35
N ILE A 221 -34.79 40.98 -13.02
CA ILE A 221 -33.40 41.02 -12.56
C ILE A 221 -33.33 41.72 -11.19
N ALA A 222 -33.95 42.89 -11.07
CA ALA A 222 -33.98 43.66 -9.82
C ALA A 222 -34.68 42.94 -8.67
N THR A 223 -35.57 41.99 -8.94
CA THR A 223 -36.19 41.14 -7.91
C THR A 223 -35.19 40.12 -7.36
N LYS A 224 -34.19 39.72 -8.15
CA LYS A 224 -33.14 38.77 -7.76
C LYS A 224 -31.95 39.45 -7.08
N VAL A 225 -31.46 40.55 -7.65
CA VAL A 225 -30.21 41.21 -7.17
C VAL A 225 -30.46 42.54 -6.45
N GLY A 226 -31.68 43.07 -6.49
CA GLY A 226 -32.04 44.39 -5.97
C GLY A 226 -32.02 45.48 -7.05
N GLN A 227 -32.82 46.53 -6.85
CA GLN A 227 -32.96 47.65 -7.80
C GLN A 227 -31.66 48.44 -8.00
N ALA A 228 -30.98 48.78 -6.91
CA ALA A 228 -29.72 49.52 -6.96
C ALA A 228 -28.63 48.73 -7.71
N GLU A 229 -28.61 47.42 -7.52
CA GLU A 229 -27.64 46.55 -8.15
C GLU A 229 -27.93 46.34 -9.63
N ALA A 230 -29.20 46.12 -10.01
CA ALA A 230 -29.58 46.06 -11.43
C ALA A 230 -29.21 47.37 -12.18
N ALA A 231 -29.35 48.51 -11.52
CA ALA A 231 -28.91 49.80 -12.06
C ALA A 231 -27.38 49.86 -12.21
N ARG A 232 -26.62 49.43 -11.19
CA ARG A 232 -25.15 49.37 -11.24
C ARG A 232 -24.65 48.45 -12.35
N MET A 233 -25.19 47.24 -12.46
CA MET A 233 -24.84 46.28 -13.52
C MET A 233 -25.08 46.87 -14.91
N SER A 234 -26.13 47.69 -15.08
CA SER A 234 -26.39 48.36 -16.36
C SER A 234 -25.35 49.41 -16.74
N SER A 235 -24.61 49.96 -15.76
CA SER A 235 -23.57 50.98 -16.00
C SER A 235 -22.15 50.42 -16.09
N LEU A 236 -21.93 49.15 -15.72
CA LEU A 236 -20.63 48.48 -15.89
C LEU A 236 -20.24 48.40 -17.37
N SER A 237 -18.95 48.31 -17.70
CA SER A 237 -18.50 47.92 -19.04
C SER A 237 -18.80 46.44 -19.30
N ASP A 238 -18.72 45.95 -20.54
CA ASP A 238 -18.97 44.53 -20.80
C ASP A 238 -17.95 43.63 -20.11
N ASP A 239 -16.69 44.07 -20.00
CA ASP A 239 -15.66 43.32 -19.28
C ASP A 239 -15.88 43.35 -17.76
N ASP A 240 -16.25 44.50 -17.19
CA ASP A 240 -16.57 44.58 -15.75
C ASP A 240 -17.84 43.79 -15.42
N LEU A 241 -18.82 43.76 -16.32
CA LEU A 241 -20.04 42.98 -16.17
C LEU A 241 -19.75 41.48 -16.23
N LYS A 242 -18.82 41.03 -17.09
CA LYS A 242 -18.33 39.64 -17.08
C LYS A 242 -17.69 39.29 -15.75
N GLU A 243 -16.75 40.12 -15.28
CA GLU A 243 -16.08 39.91 -14.00
C GLU A 243 -17.08 39.84 -12.84
N GLU A 244 -18.07 40.71 -12.83
CA GLU A 244 -19.13 40.73 -11.82
C GLU A 244 -19.94 39.42 -11.82
N LEU A 245 -20.43 38.99 -12.98
CA LEU A 245 -21.24 37.76 -13.09
C LEU A 245 -20.49 36.52 -12.63
N ILE A 246 -19.19 36.47 -12.91
CA ILE A 246 -18.32 35.34 -12.53
C ILE A 246 -18.04 35.34 -11.04
N ASN A 247 -17.76 36.52 -10.46
CA ASN A 247 -17.56 36.66 -9.02
C ASN A 247 -18.86 36.39 -8.22
N MET A 248 -20.02 36.69 -8.79
CA MET A 248 -21.34 36.37 -8.23
C MET A 248 -21.78 34.92 -8.46
N SER A 249 -20.91 34.05 -8.98
CA SER A 249 -21.24 32.65 -9.21
C SER A 249 -21.56 31.91 -7.91
N THR A 250 -22.42 30.90 -8.02
CA THR A 250 -22.62 29.93 -6.94
C THR A 250 -21.51 28.90 -7.02
N GLN A 251 -20.72 28.79 -5.97
CA GLN A 251 -19.63 27.83 -5.85
C GLN A 251 -20.05 26.72 -4.89
N THR A 252 -19.94 25.48 -5.34
CA THR A 252 -20.14 24.29 -4.53
C THR A 252 -18.82 23.52 -4.44
N VAL A 253 -18.33 23.33 -3.22
CA VAL A 253 -17.17 22.49 -2.90
C VAL A 253 -17.70 21.25 -2.20
N GLU A 254 -17.41 20.09 -2.76
CA GLU A 254 -17.79 18.78 -2.21
C GLU A 254 -16.52 17.94 -1.98
N GLU A 255 -16.39 17.38 -0.79
CA GLU A 255 -15.27 16.50 -0.43
C GLU A 255 -15.82 15.21 0.16
N THR A 256 -15.33 14.07 -0.31
CA THR A 256 -15.58 12.76 0.26
C THR A 256 -14.26 12.03 0.52
N MET A 257 -14.08 11.53 1.74
CA MET A 257 -12.94 10.69 2.13
C MET A 257 -13.44 9.36 2.66
N PHE A 258 -12.71 8.28 2.37
CA PHE A 258 -12.89 6.99 3.02
C PHE A 258 -11.63 6.62 3.82
N VAL A 259 -11.82 6.25 5.08
CA VAL A 259 -10.76 5.79 5.99
C VAL A 259 -11.09 4.37 6.44
N PRO A 260 -10.34 3.33 6.03
CA PRO A 260 -10.66 1.95 6.40
C PRO A 260 -10.46 1.69 7.90
N LYS A 261 -11.20 0.74 8.48
CA LYS A 261 -10.90 0.23 9.84
C LYS A 261 -9.61 -0.59 9.80
N LEU A 262 -8.77 -0.51 10.83
CA LEU A 262 -7.59 -1.38 10.97
C LEU A 262 -7.94 -2.88 10.92
N GLU A 263 -9.11 -3.24 11.43
CA GLU A 263 -9.61 -4.62 11.39
C GLU A 263 -10.31 -4.97 10.06
N SER A 264 -10.64 -4.00 9.21
CA SER A 264 -11.26 -4.27 7.90
C SER A 264 -10.24 -4.71 6.85
N SER A 265 -8.96 -4.34 7.05
CA SER A 265 -7.80 -4.87 6.31
C SER A 265 -7.43 -6.30 6.73
N ASN A 266 -8.09 -6.85 7.73
CA ASN A 266 -7.85 -8.20 8.21
C ASN A 266 -8.68 -9.23 7.42
N TYR A 267 -8.00 -9.75 6.41
CA TYR A 267 -7.84 -11.18 6.15
C TYR A 267 -8.87 -11.90 5.26
N ALA A 268 -8.30 -12.65 4.30
CA ALA A 268 -8.73 -14.00 3.93
C ALA A 268 -8.61 -15.00 5.11
N HIS A 269 -8.91 -14.54 6.32
CA HIS A 269 -9.38 -15.31 7.42
C HIS A 269 -10.88 -15.04 7.42
N LEU A 270 -11.55 -15.76 6.53
CA LEU A 270 -12.51 -16.68 7.12
C LEU A 270 -11.89 -17.16 8.43
N GLN A 271 -12.60 -17.05 9.55
CA GLN A 271 -12.49 -18.09 10.56
C GLN A 271 -12.89 -19.44 9.93
N HIS A 272 -12.26 -19.86 8.83
CA HIS A 272 -11.45 -21.04 8.93
C HIS A 272 -10.57 -20.78 10.16
N ASN A 273 -11.07 -21.28 11.29
CA ASN A 273 -10.48 -22.50 11.76
C ASN A 273 -9.81 -23.19 10.54
N LEU A 274 -8.55 -22.88 10.30
CA LEU A 274 -7.61 -23.94 10.04
C LEU A 274 -7.56 -24.77 11.34
N THR A 275 -8.69 -25.36 11.71
CA THR A 275 -8.78 -26.78 11.50
C THR A 275 -8.28 -27.08 10.07
N THR A 276 -6.96 -27.11 9.89
CA THR A 276 -6.41 -28.44 9.71
C THR A 276 -6.96 -29.20 10.91
N VAL A 277 -8.15 -29.79 10.75
CA VAL A 277 -8.41 -30.98 11.52
C VAL A 277 -7.27 -31.82 10.99
N ALA A 278 -6.15 -31.81 11.72
CA ALA A 278 -5.28 -32.95 11.77
C ALA A 278 -6.31 -34.07 11.80
N SER A 279 -6.40 -34.82 10.71
CA SER A 279 -7.40 -35.86 10.54
C SER A 279 -7.48 -36.62 11.86
N PRO A 280 -8.61 -37.24 12.21
CA PRO A 280 -8.65 -38.08 13.40
C PRO A 280 -7.43 -39.03 13.51
N ALA A 281 -6.80 -39.39 12.39
CA ALA A 281 -5.50 -40.06 12.30
C ALA A 281 -4.27 -39.20 12.71
N GLU A 282 -4.15 -37.93 12.29
CA GLU A 282 -3.06 -37.02 12.69
C GLU A 282 -3.19 -36.56 14.16
N VAL A 283 -4.41 -36.30 14.66
CA VAL A 283 -4.64 -36.05 16.10
C VAL A 283 -4.39 -37.33 16.90
N ALA A 284 -4.78 -38.51 16.41
CA ALA A 284 -4.46 -39.77 17.05
C ALA A 284 -2.97 -40.08 17.03
N ALA A 285 -2.24 -39.74 15.95
CA ALA A 285 -0.80 -39.91 15.85
C ALA A 285 -0.06 -38.96 16.80
N ALA A 286 -0.46 -37.69 16.87
CA ALA A 286 0.07 -36.73 17.82
C ALA A 286 -0.28 -37.10 19.29
N GLN A 287 -1.49 -37.58 19.55
CA GLN A 287 -1.89 -38.09 20.87
C GLN A 287 -1.21 -39.42 21.23
N GLN A 288 -0.88 -40.27 20.25
CA GLN A 288 -0.06 -41.48 20.47
C GLN A 288 1.39 -41.13 20.76
N LEU A 289 1.95 -40.09 20.11
CA LEU A 289 3.26 -39.53 20.41
C LEU A 289 3.30 -38.89 21.81
N MET A 290 2.24 -38.18 22.21
CA MET A 290 2.15 -37.48 23.50
C MET A 290 1.80 -38.40 24.68
N ARG A 291 1.10 -39.53 24.47
CA ARG A 291 0.81 -40.53 25.52
C ARG A 291 2.02 -41.39 25.90
N GLY A 292 3.17 -41.17 25.26
CA GLY A 292 4.44 -41.85 25.55
C GLY A 292 5.24 -41.34 26.75
N GLY A 293 4.91 -40.20 27.36
CA GLY A 293 5.54 -39.82 28.64
C GLY A 293 5.51 -38.35 29.03
N ALA A 294 4.98 -38.13 30.24
CA ALA A 294 5.08 -36.99 31.17
C ALA A 294 4.22 -35.73 30.92
N ILE A 295 3.47 -35.40 31.98
CA ILE A 295 2.44 -34.37 32.14
C ILE A 295 3.02 -33.20 32.97
N ASP A 296 2.42 -32.02 32.76
CA ASP A 296 2.03 -30.98 33.73
C ASP A 296 2.70 -29.59 33.72
N ASN A 297 1.80 -28.60 33.63
CA ASN A 297 1.85 -27.17 33.93
C ASN A 297 2.27 -26.19 32.81
N ALA A 298 1.24 -25.49 32.30
CA ALA A 298 1.20 -24.65 31.13
C ALA A 298 1.89 -23.28 31.28
N SER A 299 2.65 -22.90 30.24
CA SER A 299 3.10 -21.55 29.88
C SER A 299 3.43 -21.52 28.37
N PRO A 300 3.60 -20.35 27.73
CA PRO A 300 2.82 -19.87 26.57
C PRO A 300 3.04 -20.73 25.29
N ALA A 301 2.18 -21.71 25.06
CA ALA A 301 2.35 -22.75 24.04
C ALA A 301 1.31 -22.68 22.90
N GLN A 302 1.25 -21.56 22.17
CA GLN A 302 0.33 -21.44 21.02
C GLN A 302 0.99 -21.23 19.65
N PHE A 303 2.32 -21.31 19.55
CA PHE A 303 2.99 -21.43 18.26
C PHE A 303 3.48 -22.87 18.04
N PRO A 304 3.29 -23.47 16.86
CA PRO A 304 3.85 -24.78 16.56
C PRO A 304 5.39 -24.71 16.65
N LYS A 305 5.98 -25.43 17.61
CA LYS A 305 7.45 -25.60 17.70
C LYS A 305 7.90 -26.45 16.52
N LEU A 306 8.87 -25.98 15.76
CA LEU A 306 9.54 -26.79 14.75
C LEU A 306 10.67 -27.58 15.42
N LEU A 307 10.42 -28.87 15.65
CA LEU A 307 11.43 -29.79 16.17
C LEU A 307 12.53 -30.00 15.13
N LYS A 308 13.75 -29.57 15.44
CA LYS A 308 15.00 -29.82 14.72
C LYS A 308 15.78 -30.90 15.45
N VAL A 309 15.76 -32.12 14.91
CA VAL A 309 16.65 -33.18 15.40
C VAL A 309 18.01 -32.96 14.77
N VAL A 310 19.04 -32.76 15.61
CA VAL A 310 20.40 -32.58 15.11
C VAL A 310 21.04 -33.97 14.99
N PRO A 311 21.36 -34.44 13.78
CA PRO A 311 21.93 -35.77 13.60
C PRO A 311 23.31 -35.85 14.27
N GLY A 312 23.51 -36.86 15.13
CA GLY A 312 24.75 -37.03 15.89
C GLY A 312 26.00 -37.28 15.03
N SER A 313 25.87 -37.53 13.72
CA SER A 313 27.01 -37.71 12.80
C SER A 313 27.89 -36.45 12.67
N ALA A 314 27.39 -35.29 13.10
CA ALA A 314 28.16 -34.04 13.14
C ALA A 314 29.07 -33.92 14.39
N LEU A 315 28.91 -34.79 15.39
CA LEU A 315 29.68 -34.79 16.63
C LEU A 315 30.65 -35.98 16.65
N HIS A 316 31.81 -35.84 16.00
CA HIS A 316 32.88 -36.84 16.11
C HIS A 316 33.67 -36.64 17.40
N LEU A 317 33.30 -37.37 18.46
CA LEU A 317 34.14 -37.48 19.64
C LEU A 317 35.29 -38.46 19.35
N THR A 318 36.51 -37.93 19.39
CA THR A 318 37.73 -38.66 19.05
C THR A 318 38.10 -39.59 20.20
N GLY A 319 37.65 -40.85 20.13
CA GLY A 319 38.18 -41.93 20.96
C GLY A 319 37.18 -43.03 21.27
N SER A 320 37.33 -44.19 20.62
CA SER A 320 36.63 -45.41 21.00
C SER A 320 37.31 -46.05 22.23
N GLY A 321 36.92 -45.63 23.43
CA GLY A 321 37.42 -46.18 24.70
C GLY A 321 36.93 -45.38 25.90
N GLN A 322 37.03 -45.93 27.12
CA GLN A 322 36.72 -45.18 28.35
C GLN A 322 37.48 -43.84 28.35
N PRO A 323 36.80 -42.71 28.61
CA PRO A 323 37.42 -41.39 28.58
C PRO A 323 38.56 -41.33 29.61
N ARG A 324 39.80 -41.19 29.13
CA ARG A 324 41.00 -40.99 29.98
C ARG A 324 41.22 -39.53 30.37
N GLY A 325 40.38 -38.63 29.85
CA GLY A 325 40.39 -37.19 30.07
C GLY A 325 39.09 -36.58 29.51
N ASP A 326 38.91 -35.28 29.71
CA ASP A 326 37.75 -34.55 29.16
C ASP A 326 37.72 -34.69 27.63
N GLN A 327 36.56 -35.07 27.10
CA GLN A 327 36.31 -35.14 25.67
C GLN A 327 35.32 -34.05 25.29
N SER A 328 35.75 -33.08 24.49
CA SER A 328 34.90 -31.98 24.03
C SER A 328 34.46 -32.20 22.59
N ALA A 329 33.22 -31.86 22.29
CA ALA A 329 32.75 -31.71 20.92
C ALA A 329 32.02 -30.39 20.73
N ASP A 330 32.38 -29.74 19.64
CA ASP A 330 31.77 -28.51 19.17
C ASP A 330 30.90 -28.83 17.96
N LEU A 331 29.69 -28.29 17.96
CA LEU A 331 28.71 -28.44 16.91
C LEU A 331 28.20 -27.04 16.54
N ASN A 332 28.43 -26.66 15.29
CA ASN A 332 27.78 -25.48 14.74
C ASN A 332 26.41 -25.89 14.21
N MET A 333 25.37 -25.31 14.78
CA MET A 333 23.97 -25.47 14.39
C MET A 333 23.52 -24.20 13.68
N GLY A 334 22.89 -24.36 12.52
CA GLY A 334 22.45 -23.25 11.68
C GLY A 334 23.31 -23.05 10.42
N PRO A 335 23.09 -21.97 9.67
CA PRO A 335 22.24 -20.82 10.02
C PRO A 335 20.75 -21.16 10.09
N TYR A 336 20.02 -20.52 11.01
CA TYR A 336 18.56 -20.51 11.07
C TYR A 336 18.05 -19.10 10.85
N TYR A 337 16.95 -18.96 10.12
CA TYR A 337 16.36 -17.66 9.79
C TYR A 337 15.09 -17.45 10.59
N PHE A 338 15.03 -16.33 11.30
CA PHE A 338 13.84 -15.83 11.97
C PHE A 338 13.39 -14.54 11.30
N LEU A 339 12.10 -14.25 11.36
CA LEU A 339 11.55 -12.99 10.86
C LEU A 339 10.85 -12.25 12.00
N THR A 340 11.14 -10.96 12.14
CA THR A 340 10.41 -10.05 13.03
C THR A 340 9.81 -8.88 12.25
N GLY A 341 8.87 -8.18 12.88
CA GLY A 341 8.23 -6.99 12.33
C GLY A 341 6.78 -7.24 11.96
N PHE A 342 6.26 -6.47 11.00
CA PHE A 342 4.85 -6.49 10.61
C PHE A 342 4.66 -6.09 9.16
N THR A 343 3.53 -6.47 8.58
CA THR A 343 3.07 -5.94 7.28
C THR A 343 1.62 -5.48 7.42
N ILE A 344 1.38 -4.22 7.08
CA ILE A 344 0.07 -3.58 7.05
C ILE A 344 -0.24 -3.24 5.59
N ASN A 345 -1.47 -3.50 5.14
CA ASN A 345 -1.90 -3.13 3.80
C ASN A 345 -3.27 -2.44 3.87
N HIS A 346 -3.36 -1.26 3.27
CA HIS A 346 -4.57 -0.45 3.28
C HIS A 346 -4.81 0.24 1.95
N ASP A 347 -6.08 0.24 1.54
CA ASP A 347 -6.60 1.06 0.44
C ASP A 347 -7.30 2.29 1.04
N TYR A 348 -6.87 3.47 0.64
CA TYR A 348 -7.54 4.73 0.94
C TYR A 348 -8.05 5.34 -0.34
N GLU A 349 -9.21 5.98 -0.25
CA GLU A 349 -9.80 6.67 -1.37
C GLU A 349 -10.27 8.06 -0.97
N TRP A 350 -10.03 9.00 -1.87
CA TRP A 350 -10.36 10.40 -1.73
C TRP A 350 -11.02 10.87 -3.02
N GLN A 351 -12.07 11.65 -2.86
CA GLN A 351 -12.76 12.29 -3.95
C GLN A 351 -13.05 13.74 -3.57
N TRP A 352 -12.74 14.64 -4.48
CA TRP A 352 -13.00 16.06 -4.29
C TRP A 352 -13.60 16.64 -5.55
N GLY A 353 -14.63 17.46 -5.40
CA GLY A 353 -15.28 18.13 -6.50
C GLY A 353 -15.47 19.60 -6.21
N VAL A 354 -15.28 20.43 -7.23
CA VAL A 354 -15.79 21.80 -7.23
C VAL A 354 -16.67 22.00 -8.45
N SER A 355 -17.81 22.63 -8.24
CA SER A 355 -18.65 23.10 -9.32
C SER A 355 -18.96 24.59 -9.15
N ILE A 356 -18.93 25.32 -10.25
CA ILE A 356 -19.18 26.75 -10.32
C ILE A 356 -20.33 26.94 -11.28
N SER A 357 -21.44 27.47 -10.79
CA SER A 357 -22.62 27.78 -11.59
C SER A 357 -22.73 29.28 -11.79
N ILE A 358 -22.62 29.72 -13.05
CA ILE A 358 -22.63 31.13 -13.44
C ILE A 358 -23.99 31.43 -14.08
N ASN A 359 -24.74 32.35 -13.49
CA ASN A 359 -26.00 32.84 -14.03
C ASN A 359 -25.76 34.02 -14.97
N TRP A 360 -25.33 33.74 -16.21
CA TRP A 360 -24.92 34.79 -17.15
C TRP A 360 -26.01 35.82 -17.48
N CYS A 361 -27.29 35.42 -17.40
CA CYS A 361 -28.43 36.29 -17.67
C CYS A 361 -29.12 36.78 -16.39
N VAL A 362 -28.60 36.41 -15.20
CA VAL A 362 -29.25 36.51 -13.88
C VAL A 362 -30.54 35.68 -13.77
N VAL A 363 -31.32 35.54 -14.84
CA VAL A 363 -32.54 34.75 -14.95
C VAL A 363 -32.44 33.83 -16.17
N GLY A 364 -32.53 32.51 -15.96
CA GLY A 364 -32.81 31.55 -17.02
C GLY A 364 -31.65 31.11 -17.92
N CYS A 365 -30.44 31.62 -17.74
CA CYS A 365 -29.25 31.05 -18.39
C CYS A 365 -28.13 30.81 -17.36
N THR A 366 -27.92 29.54 -17.04
CA THR A 366 -26.95 29.07 -16.06
C THR A 366 -26.00 28.11 -16.75
N SER A 367 -24.71 28.37 -16.63
CA SER A 367 -23.66 27.46 -17.09
C SER A 367 -22.92 26.92 -15.86
N THR A 368 -22.86 25.60 -15.74
CA THR A 368 -22.14 24.93 -14.64
C THR A 368 -20.83 24.37 -15.17
N TYR A 369 -19.74 24.75 -14.51
CA TYR A 369 -18.40 24.27 -14.75
C TYR A 369 -18.01 23.39 -13.56
N GLY A 370 -17.77 22.12 -13.80
CA GLY A 370 -17.43 21.17 -12.75
C GLY A 370 -16.08 20.51 -13.01
N ILE A 371 -15.29 20.37 -11.96
CA ILE A 371 -14.17 19.44 -11.93
C ILE A 371 -14.30 18.55 -10.72
N GLN A 372 -14.13 17.25 -10.94
CA GLN A 372 -14.08 16.25 -9.90
C GLN A 372 -12.75 15.53 -10.05
N LEU A 373 -12.01 15.45 -8.96
CA LEU A 373 -10.80 14.70 -8.81
C LEU A 373 -11.12 13.48 -7.96
N ASN A 374 -10.54 12.35 -8.31
CA ASN A 374 -10.46 11.22 -7.41
C ASN A 374 -9.01 10.75 -7.33
N ALA A 375 -8.62 10.29 -6.16
CA ALA A 375 -7.37 9.60 -5.96
C ALA A 375 -7.62 8.44 -5.01
N GLY A 376 -7.03 7.30 -5.31
CA GLY A 376 -6.84 6.24 -4.35
C GLY A 376 -5.36 6.04 -4.13
N PHE A 377 -5.01 5.64 -2.92
CA PHE A 377 -3.69 5.16 -2.60
C PHE A 377 -3.84 3.86 -1.83
N ASN A 378 -3.29 2.80 -2.39
CA ASN A 378 -3.08 1.58 -1.64
C ASN A 378 -1.65 1.59 -1.12
N TYR A 379 -1.43 1.51 0.18
CA TYR A 379 -0.10 1.29 0.71
C TYR A 379 -0.04 -0.09 1.36
N ALA A 380 0.87 -0.93 0.88
CA ALA A 380 1.43 -2.00 1.68
C ALA A 380 2.68 -1.42 2.35
N PHE A 381 2.58 -1.22 3.65
CA PHE A 381 3.68 -0.82 4.50
C PHE A 381 4.06 -1.98 5.42
N GLY A 382 5.27 -2.49 5.27
CA GLY A 382 5.77 -3.56 6.12
C GLY A 382 7.22 -3.32 6.50
N LEU A 383 7.52 -3.64 7.74
CA LEU A 383 8.87 -3.75 8.26
C LEU A 383 9.13 -5.22 8.53
N ARG A 384 10.10 -5.79 7.83
CA ARG A 384 10.44 -7.20 7.88
C ARG A 384 11.93 -7.28 8.14
N PHE A 385 12.30 -7.90 9.24
CA PHE A 385 13.69 -7.96 9.66
C PHE A 385 14.11 -9.42 9.75
N PRO A 386 14.70 -9.95 8.67
CA PRO A 386 15.33 -11.25 8.69
C PRO A 386 16.51 -11.23 9.66
N ILE A 387 16.56 -12.23 10.52
CA ILE A 387 17.63 -12.42 11.50
C ILE A 387 18.24 -13.79 11.23
N GLU A 388 19.52 -13.80 10.92
CA GLU A 388 20.31 -15.02 10.91
C GLU A 388 20.72 -15.35 12.35
N ALA A 389 20.38 -16.56 12.79
CA ALA A 389 20.78 -17.13 14.06
C ALA A 389 21.76 -18.29 13.81
N THR A 390 22.99 -18.11 14.26
CA THR A 390 24.00 -19.17 14.30
C THR A 390 24.21 -19.59 15.75
N LEU A 391 24.09 -20.89 16.02
CA LEU A 391 24.16 -21.44 17.36
C LEU A 391 25.34 -22.41 17.44
N LYS A 392 26.27 -22.20 18.36
CA LYS A 392 27.37 -23.13 18.64
C LYS A 392 27.05 -23.90 19.91
N TYR A 393 26.79 -25.20 19.77
CA TYR A 393 26.66 -26.13 20.89
C TYR A 393 28.02 -26.74 21.20
N GLN A 394 28.40 -26.73 22.46
CA GLN A 394 29.61 -27.37 22.95
C GLN A 394 29.23 -28.31 24.09
N THR A 395 29.66 -29.56 23.99
CA THR A 395 29.54 -30.54 25.08
C THR A 395 30.93 -30.99 25.52
N VAL A 396 31.12 -31.17 26.82
CA VAL A 396 32.32 -31.73 27.43
C VAL A 396 31.90 -32.91 28.28
N VAL A 397 32.37 -34.10 27.94
CA VAL A 397 32.19 -35.31 28.74
C VAL A 397 33.43 -35.51 29.60
N HIS A 398 33.22 -35.57 30.91
CA HIS A 398 34.29 -35.76 31.89
C HIS A 398 34.55 -37.26 32.16
N PRO A 399 35.75 -37.63 32.67
CA PRO A 399 36.10 -39.02 33.00
C PRO A 399 35.18 -39.73 33.99
N ASN A 400 34.44 -38.97 34.81
CA ASN A 400 33.46 -39.47 35.77
C ASN A 400 32.07 -39.73 35.15
N ASN A 401 31.93 -39.63 33.83
CA ASN A 401 30.67 -39.69 33.09
C ASN A 401 29.67 -38.58 33.45
N SER A 402 30.11 -37.43 33.95
CA SER A 402 29.29 -36.21 33.94
C SER A 402 29.56 -35.44 32.65
N ALA A 403 28.55 -34.77 32.13
CA ALA A 403 28.68 -33.90 30.97
C ALA A 403 28.29 -32.44 31.29
N GLU A 404 28.98 -31.52 30.64
CA GLU A 404 28.63 -30.10 30.60
C GLU A 404 28.25 -29.72 29.17
N ALA A 405 27.11 -29.03 29.02
CA ALA A 405 26.66 -28.50 27.74
C ALA A 405 26.61 -26.97 27.80
N LYS A 406 27.06 -26.31 26.72
CA LYS A 406 27.06 -24.85 26.55
C LYS A 406 26.54 -24.48 25.17
N LEU A 407 25.76 -23.41 25.10
CA LEU A 407 25.28 -22.82 23.86
C LEU A 407 25.83 -21.41 23.73
N THR A 408 26.46 -21.09 22.61
CA THR A 408 26.81 -19.72 22.24
C THR A 408 25.98 -19.30 21.04
N SER A 409 25.26 -18.19 21.16
CA SER A 409 24.40 -17.68 20.08
C SER A 409 25.00 -16.47 19.39
N GLN A 410 24.89 -16.40 18.07
CA GLN A 410 25.12 -15.19 17.29
C GLN A 410 23.84 -14.84 16.53
N PHE A 411 23.39 -13.61 16.68
CA PHE A 411 22.23 -13.06 15.98
C PHE A 411 22.69 -11.88 15.14
N LEU A 412 22.41 -11.95 13.84
CA LEU A 412 22.79 -10.93 12.88
C LEU A 412 21.56 -10.51 12.08
N PRO A 413 21.12 -9.24 12.14
CA PRO A 413 20.20 -8.69 11.15
C PRO A 413 20.87 -8.69 9.78
N ILE A 414 20.20 -9.30 8.80
CA ILE A 414 20.70 -9.42 7.43
C ILE A 414 19.75 -8.74 6.45
N GLU A 415 20.26 -8.42 5.26
CA GLU A 415 19.41 -8.23 4.09
C GLU A 415 18.96 -9.63 3.63
N GLY A 416 17.66 -9.90 3.71
CA GLY A 416 17.05 -11.15 3.32
C GLY A 416 17.06 -11.37 1.81
N ASP A 417 17.09 -12.66 1.46
CA ASP A 417 16.81 -13.17 0.13
C ASP A 417 15.60 -14.11 0.18
N SER A 418 15.13 -14.56 -0.99
CA SER A 418 14.06 -15.56 -1.13
C SER A 418 14.23 -16.76 -0.18
N ASN A 419 15.47 -17.23 0.00
CA ASN A 419 15.76 -18.39 0.83
C ASN A 419 15.60 -18.07 2.31
N ALA A 420 16.05 -16.91 2.79
CA ALA A 420 15.86 -16.47 4.17
C ALA A 420 14.37 -16.34 4.54
N PHE A 421 13.56 -15.71 3.67
CA PHE A 421 12.11 -15.60 3.89
C PHE A 421 11.41 -16.96 3.88
N GLN A 422 11.77 -17.83 2.92
CA GLN A 422 11.23 -19.18 2.85
C GLN A 422 11.59 -20.02 4.07
N GLN A 423 12.85 -19.95 4.54
CA GLN A 423 13.32 -20.71 5.70
C GLN A 423 12.74 -20.18 7.01
N ALA A 424 12.48 -18.87 7.10
CA ALA A 424 11.68 -18.32 8.19
C ALA A 424 10.23 -18.82 8.16
N GLY A 425 9.75 -19.35 7.03
CA GLY A 425 8.40 -19.91 6.86
C GLY A 425 7.38 -18.95 6.28
N LEU A 426 7.81 -17.80 5.75
CA LEU A 426 6.91 -16.81 5.15
C LEU A 426 6.32 -17.34 3.83
N ASP A 427 5.00 -17.20 3.63
CA ASP A 427 4.33 -17.63 2.41
C ASP A 427 4.86 -16.85 1.18
N PRO A 428 5.11 -17.50 0.03
CA PRO A 428 5.59 -16.83 -1.18
C PRO A 428 4.76 -15.64 -1.65
N SER A 429 3.45 -15.64 -1.39
CA SER A 429 2.57 -14.51 -1.72
C SER A 429 2.82 -13.26 -0.86
N GLU A 430 3.50 -13.42 0.27
CA GLU A 430 3.87 -12.36 1.21
C GLU A 430 5.35 -11.96 1.07
N TRP A 431 6.07 -12.43 0.04
CA TRP A 431 7.50 -12.09 -0.12
C TRP A 431 7.72 -10.65 -0.59
N TYR A 432 6.77 -10.01 -1.30
CA TYR A 432 6.86 -8.64 -1.81
C TYR A 432 8.26 -8.29 -2.34
N ASN A 433 8.77 -9.07 -3.31
CA ASN A 433 10.11 -8.90 -3.89
C ASN A 433 11.26 -8.88 -2.86
N GLU A 434 11.13 -9.60 -1.75
CA GLU A 434 12.19 -9.80 -0.74
C GLU A 434 12.62 -8.50 -0.02
N GLN A 435 11.71 -7.52 0.12
CA GLN A 435 12.01 -6.21 0.70
C GLN A 435 11.92 -6.15 2.24
N GLU A 436 12.93 -5.66 2.96
CA GLU A 436 12.84 -5.44 4.40
C GLU A 436 11.91 -4.26 4.75
N ILE A 437 11.90 -3.21 3.92
CA ILE A 437 10.86 -2.18 3.93
C ILE A 437 9.99 -2.43 2.71
N VAL A 438 8.79 -2.94 2.95
CA VAL A 438 7.73 -2.85 1.96
C VAL A 438 7.13 -1.47 2.10
N ALA A 439 7.26 -0.66 1.06
CA ALA A 439 6.51 0.59 0.91
C ALA A 439 5.95 0.63 -0.51
N GLN A 440 5.15 -0.38 -0.83
CA GLN A 440 4.45 -0.40 -2.10
C GLN A 440 3.23 0.49 -1.95
N VAL A 441 3.37 1.74 -2.40
CA VAL A 441 2.21 2.62 -2.55
C VAL A 441 1.76 2.57 -4.00
N GLY A 442 0.68 1.87 -4.29
CA GLY A 442 0.00 2.10 -5.56
C GLY A 442 -0.85 3.36 -5.43
N ALA A 443 -0.82 4.22 -6.44
CA ALA A 443 -1.67 5.38 -6.49
C ALA A 443 -2.43 5.39 -7.81
N ASN A 444 -3.74 5.48 -7.73
CA ASN A 444 -4.58 5.77 -8.88
C ASN A 444 -5.12 7.18 -8.71
N ALA A 445 -5.19 7.91 -9.81
CA ALA A 445 -5.87 9.20 -9.81
C ALA A 445 -6.67 9.34 -11.09
N GLY A 446 -7.73 10.10 -11.01
CA GLY A 446 -8.56 10.40 -12.15
C GLY A 446 -9.21 11.74 -11.97
N PHE A 447 -9.76 12.23 -13.07
CA PHE A 447 -10.60 13.40 -13.05
C PHE A 447 -11.80 13.20 -13.96
N SER A 448 -12.87 13.91 -13.63
CA SER A 448 -13.95 14.20 -14.55
C SER A 448 -14.09 15.70 -14.66
N VAL A 449 -14.24 16.19 -15.89
CA VAL A 449 -14.54 17.60 -16.15
C VAL A 449 -15.89 17.67 -16.83
N ASN A 450 -16.75 18.55 -16.33
CA ASN A 450 -18.02 18.91 -16.92
C ASN A 450 -17.96 20.38 -17.34
N LEU A 451 -17.71 20.64 -18.62
CA LEU A 451 -17.77 21.98 -19.20
C LEU A 451 -19.01 22.07 -20.10
N PRO A 452 -19.63 23.26 -20.23
CA PRO A 452 -20.59 23.51 -21.30
C PRO A 452 -19.94 23.09 -22.64
N VAL A 453 -20.61 22.20 -23.38
CA VAL A 453 -20.19 21.65 -24.69
C VAL A 453 -19.11 20.54 -24.66
N LEU A 454 -18.42 20.29 -23.54
CA LEU A 454 -17.41 19.23 -23.43
C LEU A 454 -17.46 18.52 -22.07
N SER A 455 -17.81 17.23 -22.06
CA SER A 455 -17.62 16.35 -20.90
C SER A 455 -16.51 15.34 -21.22
N ASN A 456 -15.56 15.20 -20.30
CA ASN A 456 -14.48 14.21 -20.43
C ASN A 456 -14.18 13.60 -19.06
N SER A 457 -13.95 12.29 -19.03
CA SER A 457 -13.50 11.59 -17.83
C SER A 457 -12.30 10.72 -18.21
N GLN A 458 -11.19 10.89 -17.51
CA GLN A 458 -10.03 10.01 -17.67
C GLN A 458 -9.62 9.49 -16.29
N SER A 459 -9.22 8.23 -16.27
CA SER A 459 -8.64 7.57 -15.10
C SER A 459 -7.26 7.08 -15.45
N PHE A 460 -6.32 7.29 -14.55
CA PHE A 460 -4.94 6.87 -14.69
C PHE A 460 -4.55 6.04 -13.46
N GLN A 461 -3.74 5.01 -13.70
CA GLN A 461 -3.29 4.13 -12.64
C GLN A 461 -1.77 4.06 -12.72
N VAL A 462 -1.10 4.46 -11.65
CA VAL A 462 0.34 4.27 -11.51
C VAL A 462 0.59 3.34 -10.33
N GLY A 463 0.94 2.10 -10.63
CA GLY A 463 1.65 1.29 -9.64
C GLY A 463 3.09 1.76 -9.62
N VAL A 464 3.52 2.48 -8.58
CA VAL A 464 4.94 2.72 -8.37
C VAL A 464 5.35 2.04 -7.08
N ASP A 465 6.38 1.21 -7.16
CA ASP A 465 7.07 0.79 -5.96
C ASP A 465 7.93 1.96 -5.47
N PHE A 466 7.43 2.70 -4.48
CA PHE A 466 8.10 3.88 -3.96
C PHE A 466 9.48 3.57 -3.37
N THR A 467 9.69 2.33 -2.95
CA THR A 467 10.99 1.89 -2.47
C THR A 467 12.07 2.00 -3.55
N GLN A 468 11.74 1.77 -4.83
CA GLN A 468 12.66 1.94 -5.96
C GLN A 468 13.15 3.39 -6.13
N LEU A 469 12.39 4.35 -5.60
CA LEU A 469 12.67 5.77 -5.70
C LEU A 469 13.24 6.36 -4.41
N LEU A 470 13.34 5.57 -3.34
CA LEU A 470 14.00 5.98 -2.11
C LEU A 470 15.51 6.14 -2.34
N PRO A 471 16.15 7.16 -1.74
CA PRO A 471 17.60 7.28 -1.78
C PRO A 471 18.27 6.13 -1.01
N ALA A 472 19.53 5.85 -1.35
CA ALA A 472 20.35 4.91 -0.59
C ALA A 472 20.38 5.31 0.91
N PRO A 473 20.35 4.35 1.85
CA PRO A 473 20.47 2.90 1.63
C PRO A 473 19.14 2.18 1.36
N TYR A 474 18.00 2.86 1.27
CA TYR A 474 16.67 2.23 1.15
C TYR A 474 16.21 1.98 -0.30
N THR A 475 17.08 2.19 -1.27
CA THR A 475 16.75 2.03 -2.69
C THR A 475 16.29 0.61 -3.00
N GLY A 476 15.10 0.47 -3.59
CA GLY A 476 14.47 -0.82 -3.88
C GLY A 476 13.87 -1.53 -2.66
N GLY A 477 13.84 -0.88 -1.49
CA GLY A 477 13.23 -1.42 -0.27
C GLY A 477 14.10 -2.44 0.44
N ARG A 478 15.29 -2.68 -0.12
CA ARG A 478 16.28 -3.62 0.38
C ARG A 478 17.35 -2.85 1.12
N PHE A 479 17.51 -3.15 2.40
CA PHE A 479 18.52 -2.51 3.24
C PHE A 479 18.87 -3.41 4.41
N GLN A 480 20.10 -3.26 4.90
CA GLN A 480 20.50 -3.92 6.12
C GLN A 480 19.83 -3.24 7.33
N PRO A 481 19.00 -3.95 8.12
CA PRO A 481 18.39 -3.37 9.31
C PRO A 481 19.46 -2.84 10.27
N PRO A 482 19.22 -1.70 10.95
CA PRO A 482 20.23 -1.10 11.82
C PRO A 482 20.54 -2.04 12.99
N ALA A 483 21.81 -2.39 13.17
CA ALA A 483 22.24 -3.08 14.38
C ALA A 483 21.93 -2.24 15.63
N PRO A 484 21.78 -2.86 16.82
CA PRO A 484 21.56 -2.12 18.06
C PRO A 484 22.58 -0.98 18.24
N GLY A 485 22.09 0.24 18.46
CA GLY A 485 22.91 1.46 18.61
C GLY A 485 23.22 2.23 17.32
N ALA A 486 22.69 1.81 16.15
CA ALA A 486 22.83 2.53 14.89
C ALA A 486 21.57 3.35 14.53
N HIS A 487 21.79 4.48 13.83
CA HIS A 487 20.73 5.38 13.34
C HIS A 487 20.63 5.33 11.81
N GLY A 488 19.41 5.39 11.28
CA GLY A 488 19.11 5.54 9.85
C GLY A 488 19.18 6.99 9.36
N ILE A 489 18.62 7.26 8.17
CA ILE A 489 18.55 8.61 7.58
C ILE A 489 17.42 9.40 8.24
N ASP A 490 17.70 10.67 8.57
CA ASP A 490 16.75 11.66 9.09
C ASP A 490 16.50 12.78 8.08
N SER A 491 15.81 12.50 6.97
CA SER A 491 15.48 13.57 6.02
C SER A 491 14.20 13.30 5.21
N PRO A 492 13.35 14.33 5.02
CA PRO A 492 12.16 14.23 4.18
C PRO A 492 12.55 14.08 2.70
N TYR A 493 11.75 13.32 1.96
CA TYR A 493 11.93 13.07 0.54
C TYR A 493 10.63 13.30 -0.24
N VAL A 494 10.72 13.98 -1.39
CA VAL A 494 9.59 14.25 -2.29
C VAL A 494 9.84 13.52 -3.60
N PHE A 495 8.89 12.68 -4.01
CA PHE A 495 8.95 11.89 -5.24
C PHE A 495 8.54 12.74 -6.45
N ASN A 496 9.39 13.69 -6.84
CA ASN A 496 9.12 14.67 -7.89
C ASN A 496 9.04 14.08 -9.32
N THR A 497 9.37 12.81 -9.50
CA THR A 497 9.27 12.08 -10.77
C THR A 497 7.88 11.48 -11.00
N ILE A 498 7.07 11.34 -9.95
CA ILE A 498 5.73 10.79 -10.03
C ILE A 498 4.73 11.92 -9.86
N ASP A 499 4.24 12.46 -10.97
CA ASP A 499 3.00 13.22 -10.91
C ASP A 499 1.83 12.24 -10.80
N LEU A 500 1.19 12.20 -9.63
CA LEU A 500 0.01 11.36 -9.39
C LEU A 500 -1.12 11.68 -10.36
N LEU A 501 -1.13 12.87 -10.97
CA LEU A 501 -2.12 13.28 -11.97
C LEU A 501 -1.72 12.97 -13.42
N GLY A 502 -0.55 12.34 -13.63
CA GLY A 502 -0.07 11.91 -14.95
C GLY A 502 0.18 13.06 -15.95
N GLY A 503 0.26 14.30 -15.49
CA GLY A 503 0.28 15.50 -16.33
C GLY A 503 -0.98 15.68 -17.16
N LEU A 504 -2.12 15.10 -16.74
CA LEU A 504 -3.40 15.15 -17.45
C LEU A 504 -4.34 16.24 -16.93
N LEU A 505 -4.11 16.72 -15.70
CA LEU A 505 -4.82 17.85 -15.14
C LEU A 505 -4.25 19.15 -15.75
N ASP A 506 -4.50 19.38 -17.04
CA ASP A 506 -4.22 20.64 -17.75
C ASP A 506 -5.28 20.87 -18.84
N PHE A 507 -6.36 21.57 -18.47
CA PHE A 507 -7.48 21.90 -19.34
C PHE A 507 -7.34 23.27 -20.00
N GLY A 508 -6.18 23.90 -19.91
CA GLY A 508 -5.98 25.27 -20.33
C GLY A 508 -6.54 26.31 -19.36
N VAL A 509 -7.69 26.08 -18.72
CA VAL A 509 -8.30 27.01 -17.74
C VAL A 509 -8.31 26.47 -16.30
N VAL A 510 -7.93 25.22 -16.08
CA VAL A 510 -7.75 24.58 -14.77
C VAL A 510 -6.67 23.52 -14.94
N GLY A 511 -5.76 23.40 -13.97
CA GLY A 511 -4.80 22.32 -13.99
C GLY A 511 -4.04 22.11 -12.67
N GLY A 512 -3.11 21.17 -12.63
CA GLY A 512 -2.26 20.91 -11.47
C GLY A 512 -1.44 19.62 -11.56
N THR A 513 -0.50 19.47 -10.64
CA THR A 513 0.31 18.26 -10.41
C THR A 513 0.29 17.90 -8.92
N VAL A 514 0.44 16.63 -8.59
CA VAL A 514 0.52 16.19 -7.18
C VAL A 514 1.65 15.21 -7.03
N TYR A 515 2.66 15.57 -6.23
CA TYR A 515 3.80 14.68 -5.94
C TYR A 515 3.63 14.02 -4.57
N PRO A 516 3.94 12.72 -4.44
CA PRO A 516 4.02 12.06 -3.14
C PRO A 516 5.24 12.53 -2.34
N ALA A 517 5.18 12.48 -1.01
CA ALA A 517 6.31 12.77 -0.13
C ALA A 517 6.30 11.85 1.10
N VAL A 518 7.48 11.55 1.66
CA VAL A 518 7.63 10.77 2.90
C VAL A 518 8.73 11.35 3.77
N ASN A 519 8.57 11.25 5.08
CA ASN A 519 9.63 11.48 6.05
C ASN A 519 9.83 10.20 6.87
N VAL A 520 11.02 9.61 6.80
CA VAL A 520 11.37 8.31 7.40
C VAL A 520 12.46 8.52 8.44
N ASN A 521 12.31 7.93 9.63
CA ASN A 521 13.36 7.74 10.64
C ASN A 521 13.30 6.29 11.12
N LEU A 522 14.45 5.61 11.22
CA LEU A 522 14.56 4.24 11.73
C LEU A 522 15.81 4.10 12.60
N HIS A 523 15.68 3.49 13.79
CA HIS A 523 16.78 3.16 14.69
C HIS A 523 16.49 1.88 15.48
N SER A 524 17.52 1.23 16.03
CA SER A 524 17.38 0.05 16.89
C SER A 524 18.11 0.22 18.22
N ASP A 525 17.45 -0.18 19.32
CA ASP A 525 18.04 -0.15 20.66
C ASP A 525 18.50 -1.54 21.14
N SER A 526 17.85 -2.63 20.72
CA SER A 526 18.22 -3.99 21.16
C SER A 526 17.65 -5.12 20.29
N LEU A 527 18.34 -6.26 20.24
CA LEU A 527 17.88 -7.52 19.63
C LEU A 527 18.17 -8.69 20.57
N GLN A 528 17.14 -9.45 20.96
CA GLN A 528 17.24 -10.52 21.96
C GLN A 528 16.41 -11.74 21.57
N PHE A 529 16.76 -12.92 22.08
CA PHE A 529 16.01 -14.16 21.91
C PHE A 529 15.74 -14.81 23.27
N THR A 530 14.81 -15.76 23.29
CA THR A 530 14.56 -16.62 24.44
C THR A 530 15.15 -18.01 24.21
N LEU A 531 15.98 -18.47 25.14
CA LEU A 531 16.44 -19.85 25.27
C LEU A 531 15.63 -20.57 26.35
N ASN A 532 14.90 -21.61 25.99
CA ASN A 532 14.25 -22.49 26.98
C ASN A 532 15.05 -23.78 27.09
N ASP A 533 15.61 -24.01 28.26
CA ASP A 533 16.17 -25.29 28.67
C ASP A 533 15.04 -26.17 29.19
N GLU A 534 14.60 -27.13 28.37
CA GLU A 534 13.41 -27.93 28.63
C GLU A 534 13.66 -28.97 29.75
N LEU A 535 14.93 -29.34 29.96
CA LEU A 535 15.37 -30.26 31.03
C LEU A 535 15.40 -29.56 32.37
N GLN A 536 16.00 -28.37 32.45
CA GLN A 536 16.03 -27.57 33.67
C GLN A 536 14.75 -26.78 33.91
N LYS A 537 13.81 -26.79 32.95
CA LYS A 537 12.59 -25.95 32.96
C LYS A 537 12.93 -24.47 33.14
N ARG A 538 14.02 -24.01 32.53
CA ARG A 538 14.55 -22.65 32.70
C ARG A 538 14.47 -21.88 31.38
N SER A 539 13.87 -20.69 31.43
CA SER A 539 13.86 -19.75 30.30
C SER A 539 14.85 -18.62 30.56
N THR A 540 15.72 -18.33 29.61
CA THR A 540 16.76 -17.31 29.72
C THR A 540 16.77 -16.43 28.48
N THR A 541 16.76 -15.11 28.66
CA THR A 541 16.98 -14.18 27.57
C THR A 541 18.45 -14.21 27.15
N ILE A 542 18.69 -14.35 25.85
CA ILE A 542 20.03 -14.42 25.27
C ILE A 542 20.23 -13.34 24.20
N ASN A 543 21.42 -12.74 24.22
CA ASN A 543 21.87 -11.76 23.23
C ASN A 543 22.92 -12.36 22.29
N SER A 544 23.22 -11.64 21.21
CA SER A 544 24.31 -12.03 20.30
C SER A 544 25.65 -12.06 21.05
N GLY A 545 26.41 -13.13 20.86
CA GLY A 545 27.68 -13.41 21.54
C GLY A 545 27.57 -14.02 22.94
N GLN A 546 26.36 -14.19 23.49
CA GLN A 546 26.18 -14.72 24.84
C GLN A 546 26.36 -16.25 24.87
N THR A 547 27.10 -16.75 25.86
CA THR A 547 27.23 -18.19 26.15
C THR A 547 26.39 -18.55 27.38
N VAL A 548 25.58 -19.60 27.28
CA VAL A 548 24.71 -20.10 28.37
C VAL A 548 24.92 -21.59 28.58
N SER A 549 25.08 -22.02 29.83
CA SER A 549 25.14 -23.45 30.19
C SER A 549 23.76 -24.09 30.07
N LEU A 550 23.67 -25.30 29.52
CA LEU A 550 22.46 -26.08 29.37
C LEU A 550 22.42 -27.24 30.36
N GLY A 551 21.21 -27.68 30.69
CA GLY A 551 20.97 -28.94 31.37
C GLY A 551 21.40 -30.13 30.54
N ASP A 552 21.84 -31.15 31.27
CA ASP A 552 22.15 -32.45 30.73
C ASP A 552 21.53 -33.51 31.65
N VAL A 553 20.99 -34.58 31.07
CA VAL A 553 20.45 -35.71 31.80
C VAL A 553 21.25 -36.95 31.46
N ALA A 554 21.91 -37.50 32.48
CA ALA A 554 22.57 -38.79 32.38
C ALA A 554 21.53 -39.91 32.21
N ALA A 555 21.25 -40.31 30.96
CA ALA A 555 20.42 -41.48 30.69
C ALA A 555 21.29 -42.69 30.33
N GLN A 556 20.75 -43.90 30.60
CA GLN A 556 21.41 -45.17 30.26
C GLN A 556 21.76 -45.33 28.77
N ASN A 557 21.18 -44.48 27.90
CA ASN A 557 21.40 -44.47 26.45
C ASN A 557 22.10 -43.20 25.95
N GLY A 558 22.66 -42.36 26.82
CA GLY A 558 23.34 -41.13 26.45
C GLY A 558 22.93 -39.90 27.26
N ASP A 559 23.87 -38.97 27.39
CA ASP A 559 23.65 -37.62 27.90
C ASP A 559 23.00 -36.78 26.77
N TYR A 560 21.79 -36.28 27.00
CA TYR A 560 21.10 -35.42 26.02
C TYR A 560 20.73 -34.08 26.65
N SER A 561 21.01 -33.00 25.92
CA SER A 561 20.37 -31.70 26.14
C SER A 561 19.07 -31.60 25.33
N HIS A 562 18.07 -30.93 25.88
CA HIS A 562 16.84 -30.56 25.15
C HIS A 562 16.55 -29.09 25.44
N PHE A 563 16.59 -28.27 24.39
CA PHE A 563 16.39 -26.85 24.51
C PHE A 563 15.74 -26.26 23.26
N SER A 564 15.03 -25.15 23.41
CA SER A 564 14.49 -24.39 22.28
C SER A 564 15.04 -22.96 22.25
N VAL A 565 15.31 -22.45 21.06
CA VAL A 565 15.69 -21.05 20.83
C VAL A 565 14.62 -20.41 19.96
N GLY A 566 14.12 -19.25 20.36
CA GLY A 566 13.09 -18.57 19.60
C GLY A 566 12.60 -17.30 20.27
N ASN A 567 11.41 -16.88 19.87
CA ASN A 567 10.75 -15.66 20.32
C ASN A 567 11.68 -14.45 20.22
N PRO A 568 12.17 -14.12 19.01
CA PRO A 568 12.98 -12.93 18.82
C PRO A 568 12.20 -11.71 19.29
N VAL A 569 12.89 -10.81 19.98
CA VAL A 569 12.39 -9.50 20.38
C VAL A 569 13.36 -8.47 19.81
N TYR A 570 12.91 -7.75 18.78
CA TYR A 570 13.69 -6.70 18.14
C TYR A 570 13.10 -5.34 18.50
N ASN A 571 13.82 -4.54 19.29
CA ASN A 571 13.40 -3.20 19.64
C ASN A 571 13.84 -2.22 18.54
N LEU A 572 12.85 -1.56 17.95
CA LEU A 572 13.05 -0.60 16.88
C LEU A 572 12.20 0.65 17.10
N GLY A 573 12.81 1.81 16.91
CA GLY A 573 12.10 3.07 16.75
C GLY A 573 11.96 3.40 15.27
N PHE A 574 10.74 3.74 14.87
CA PHE A 574 10.39 4.02 13.49
C PHE A 574 9.37 5.13 13.43
N THR A 575 9.58 6.09 12.55
CA THR A 575 8.59 7.12 12.23
C THR A 575 8.51 7.25 10.73
N VAL A 576 7.33 6.98 10.15
CA VAL A 576 6.99 7.38 8.79
C VAL A 576 5.82 8.33 8.79
N THR A 577 6.03 9.50 8.20
CA THR A 577 4.98 10.49 7.98
C THR A 577 4.73 10.62 6.49
N PRO A 578 3.57 10.20 5.96
CA PRO A 578 3.22 10.44 4.58
C PRO A 578 2.89 11.91 4.35
N GLY A 579 3.14 12.37 3.13
CA GLY A 579 2.83 13.70 2.67
C GLY A 579 2.48 13.75 1.19
N LEU A 580 1.86 14.85 0.79
CA LEU A 580 1.65 15.21 -0.61
C LEU A 580 2.25 16.59 -0.84
N ALA A 581 2.74 16.86 -2.03
CA ALA A 581 3.19 18.16 -2.49
C ALA A 581 2.36 18.57 -3.71
N PRO A 582 1.08 18.96 -3.52
CA PRO A 582 0.23 19.47 -4.58
C PRO A 582 0.70 20.82 -5.12
N THR A 583 0.46 20.99 -6.42
CA THR A 583 0.57 22.24 -7.17
C THR A 583 -0.68 22.39 -8.02
N VAL A 584 -1.57 23.35 -7.76
CA VAL A 584 -2.86 23.49 -8.48
C VAL A 584 -3.04 24.92 -9.00
N PHE A 585 -3.73 25.06 -10.14
CA PHE A 585 -4.20 26.34 -10.68
C PHE A 585 -5.63 26.30 -11.22
N VAL A 586 -6.30 27.45 -11.13
CA VAL A 586 -7.55 27.75 -11.82
C VAL A 586 -7.36 29.07 -12.56
N ASP A 587 -7.89 29.17 -13.78
CA ASP A 587 -7.67 30.26 -14.71
C ASP A 587 -8.85 30.47 -15.68
N ILE A 588 -9.98 30.93 -15.15
CA ILE A 588 -11.20 31.13 -15.93
C ILE A 588 -11.10 32.46 -16.66
N ALA A 589 -11.26 32.50 -17.99
CA ALA A 589 -11.57 33.68 -18.82
C ALA A 589 -10.97 35.04 -18.39
N VAL A 590 -9.71 35.04 -17.96
CA VAL A 590 -9.05 36.17 -17.32
C VAL A 590 -8.15 35.73 -16.16
N TRP A 591 -8.71 35.00 -15.20
CA TRP A 591 -8.36 35.14 -13.81
C TRP A 591 -7.65 33.93 -13.19
N SER A 592 -6.37 34.07 -12.78
CA SER A 592 -5.52 32.97 -12.29
C SER A 592 -5.25 33.01 -10.77
N ASP A 593 -5.31 31.86 -10.09
CA ASP A 593 -4.71 31.67 -8.77
C ASP A 593 -3.90 30.36 -8.75
N GLN A 594 -2.87 30.31 -7.90
CA GLN A 594 -1.97 29.17 -7.77
C GLN A 594 -1.68 28.85 -6.30
N TRP A 595 -1.61 27.56 -6.00
CA TRP A 595 -1.32 27.09 -4.67
C TRP A 595 -0.28 25.98 -4.71
N GLN A 596 0.81 26.14 -3.94
CA GLN A 596 1.83 25.12 -3.67
C GLN A 596 2.02 24.99 -2.17
N TRP A 597 1.84 23.78 -1.64
CA TRP A 597 2.06 23.54 -0.21
C TRP A 597 2.28 22.05 0.03
N PRO A 598 3.40 21.64 0.67
CA PRO A 598 3.50 20.29 1.18
C PRO A 598 2.47 20.10 2.30
N VAL A 599 1.61 19.10 2.14
CA VAL A 599 0.67 18.63 3.14
C VAL A 599 1.28 17.40 3.77
N TRP A 600 1.73 17.52 5.01
CA TRP A 600 2.07 16.35 5.82
C TRP A 600 0.81 15.89 6.54
N PHE A 601 0.64 14.58 6.64
CA PHE A 601 -0.47 13.97 7.35
C PHE A 601 0.07 13.31 8.63
N PRO A 602 0.46 14.08 9.66
CA PRO A 602 0.99 13.51 10.90
C PRO A 602 -0.02 12.62 11.64
N GLN A 603 -1.33 12.78 11.39
CA GLN A 603 -2.36 11.85 11.85
C GLN A 603 -2.30 10.47 11.17
N LEU A 604 -1.68 10.41 9.99
CA LEU A 604 -1.38 9.17 9.29
C LEU A 604 0.07 8.73 9.54
N ALA A 605 0.80 9.45 10.41
CA ALA A 605 2.16 9.06 10.75
C ALA A 605 2.12 7.78 11.57
N ILE A 606 2.89 6.80 11.13
CA ILE A 606 3.17 5.59 11.89
C ILE A 606 4.42 5.93 12.70
N SER A 607 4.24 6.28 13.97
CA SER A 607 5.36 6.50 14.90
C SER A 607 5.34 5.47 16.01
N LEU A 608 6.47 4.80 16.18
CA LEU A 608 6.75 4.01 17.36
C LEU A 608 7.18 4.95 18.52
N PRO A 609 7.09 4.49 19.78
CA PRO A 609 7.50 5.28 20.94
C PRO A 609 8.99 5.69 20.88
N PRO A 610 9.41 6.77 21.57
CA PRO A 610 10.79 7.26 21.57
C PRO A 610 11.87 6.30 22.13
N GLY A 611 11.48 5.16 22.70
CA GLY A 611 12.38 4.08 23.14
C GLY A 611 12.15 2.78 22.36
N GLY A 612 11.67 2.93 21.13
CA GLY A 612 11.29 1.85 20.24
C GLY A 612 10.05 1.06 20.67
N MET A 613 9.66 0.12 19.82
CA MET A 613 8.68 -0.92 20.09
C MET A 613 9.34 -2.28 19.93
N ASN A 614 8.99 -3.21 20.82
CA ASN A 614 9.44 -4.59 20.74
C ASN A 614 8.62 -5.33 19.68
N PHE A 615 9.25 -5.60 18.54
CA PHE A 615 8.68 -6.51 17.55
C PHE A 615 9.04 -7.94 17.91
N SER A 616 8.00 -8.74 18.12
CA SER A 616 8.14 -10.18 18.26
C SER A 616 8.23 -10.85 16.88
N CYS A 617 8.19 -12.19 16.89
CA CYS A 617 8.10 -13.00 15.69
C CYS A 617 7.01 -12.52 14.72
N HIS A 618 7.36 -12.40 13.45
CA HIS A 618 6.44 -12.02 12.39
C HIS A 618 5.34 -13.08 12.25
N ALA A 619 4.09 -12.66 12.11
CA ALA A 619 2.97 -13.56 11.93
C ALA A 619 3.19 -14.48 10.71
N GLY A 620 2.76 -15.74 10.80
CA GLY A 620 2.94 -16.73 9.72
C GLY A 620 4.34 -17.31 9.60
N THR A 621 5.28 -16.99 10.50
CA THR A 621 6.66 -17.50 10.46
C THR A 621 7.01 -18.42 11.64
N THR A 622 8.17 -19.07 11.55
CA THR A 622 8.71 -19.95 12.59
C THR A 622 9.25 -19.14 13.75
N CYS A 623 8.56 -19.20 14.88
CA CYS A 623 8.93 -18.41 16.05
C CYS A 623 9.86 -19.15 17.02
N VAL A 624 9.84 -20.47 17.03
CA VAL A 624 10.63 -21.28 17.96
C VAL A 624 11.18 -22.51 17.25
N MET A 625 12.50 -22.68 17.34
CA MET A 625 13.21 -23.88 16.93
C MET A 625 13.48 -24.71 18.18
N ASP A 626 13.06 -25.97 18.18
CA ASP A 626 13.28 -26.91 19.28
C ASP A 626 14.42 -27.88 18.91
N PHE A 627 15.41 -28.02 19.78
CA PHE A 627 16.63 -28.77 19.52
C PHE A 627 16.74 -29.93 20.50
N GLN A 628 16.88 -31.12 19.93
CA GLN A 628 17.24 -32.32 20.67
C GLN A 628 18.49 -32.93 20.03
N PRO A 629 19.70 -32.45 20.37
CA PRO A 629 20.93 -33.11 20.00
C PRO A 629 20.96 -34.50 20.66
N VAL A 630 20.85 -35.54 19.83
CA VAL A 630 20.80 -36.90 20.32
C VAL A 630 22.21 -37.49 20.27
N TYR A 631 22.90 -37.46 21.42
CA TYR A 631 24.27 -37.95 21.55
C TYR A 631 24.36 -39.04 22.63
N ASN A 632 25.03 -40.16 22.35
CA ASN A 632 25.31 -41.18 23.35
C ASN A 632 26.73 -41.03 23.90
N ALA A 633 26.85 -40.35 25.04
CA ALA A 633 28.12 -40.12 25.74
C ALA A 633 28.85 -41.41 26.17
N ALA A 634 28.12 -42.49 26.43
CA ALA A 634 28.72 -43.76 26.86
C ALA A 634 29.37 -44.54 25.71
N THR A 635 28.87 -44.39 24.48
CA THR A 635 29.31 -45.19 23.33
C THR A 635 30.03 -44.38 22.25
N GLY A 636 29.92 -43.05 22.26
CA GLY A 636 30.39 -42.22 21.16
C GLY A 636 29.62 -42.44 19.86
N GLN A 637 28.48 -43.13 19.91
CA GLN A 637 27.66 -43.46 18.75
C GLN A 637 26.43 -42.56 18.65
N VAL A 638 26.02 -42.29 17.41
CA VAL A 638 24.79 -41.58 17.08
C VAL A 638 23.60 -42.47 17.46
N GLN A 639 22.61 -41.93 18.18
CA GLN A 639 21.38 -42.66 18.43
C GLN A 639 20.69 -42.98 17.10
N ASP A 640 20.30 -44.24 16.92
CA ASP A 640 19.65 -44.71 15.70
C ASP A 640 18.30 -44.01 15.49
N MET A 641 18.25 -43.13 14.48
CA MET A 641 17.07 -42.37 14.05
C MET A 641 16.05 -43.22 13.26
N SER A 642 16.21 -44.55 13.25
CA SER A 642 15.33 -45.48 12.52
C SER A 642 13.86 -45.28 12.89
N LYS A 643 13.55 -45.05 14.17
CA LYS A 643 12.16 -44.83 14.61
C LYS A 643 11.55 -43.53 14.08
N GLU A 644 12.30 -42.43 14.09
CA GLU A 644 11.87 -41.14 13.57
C GLU A 644 11.73 -41.19 12.05
N ARG A 645 12.61 -41.92 11.36
CA ARG A 645 12.50 -42.20 9.92
C ARG A 645 11.29 -43.06 9.59
N ASP A 646 10.98 -44.07 10.40
CA ASP A 646 9.78 -44.91 10.25
C ASP A 646 8.48 -44.11 10.48
N VAL A 647 8.50 -43.15 11.40
CA VAL A 647 7.37 -42.23 11.63
C VAL A 647 7.23 -41.27 10.44
N ALA A 648 8.33 -40.68 9.97
CA ALA A 648 8.32 -39.82 8.79
C ALA A 648 7.82 -40.56 7.53
N ASP A 649 8.30 -41.80 7.28
CA ASP A 649 7.82 -42.64 6.18
C ASP A 649 6.31 -42.89 6.25
N ARG A 650 5.80 -43.28 7.43
CA ARG A 650 4.35 -43.50 7.61
C ARG A 650 3.53 -42.24 7.41
N THR A 651 3.96 -41.10 7.96
CA THR A 651 3.27 -39.82 7.82
C THR A 651 3.25 -39.35 6.36
N LEU A 652 4.39 -39.39 5.67
CA LEU A 652 4.47 -38.97 4.27
C LEU A 652 3.65 -39.88 3.36
N ARG A 653 3.71 -41.20 3.54
CA ARG A 653 2.85 -42.13 2.79
C ARG A 653 1.37 -41.92 3.08
N GLY A 654 1.01 -41.64 4.32
CA GLY A 654 -0.37 -41.31 4.73
C GLY A 654 -0.89 -40.06 4.02
N GLY A 655 -0.03 -39.07 3.81
CA GLY A 655 -0.31 -37.88 2.99
C GLY A 655 -0.17 -38.09 1.48
N LYS A 656 -0.12 -39.33 1.00
CA LYS A 656 -0.01 -39.70 -0.42
C LYS A 656 1.31 -39.29 -1.08
N CYS A 657 2.38 -39.08 -0.31
CA CYS A 657 3.72 -39.05 -0.89
C CYS A 657 4.11 -40.45 -1.38
N GLN A 658 4.86 -40.50 -2.47
CA GLN A 658 5.38 -41.72 -3.06
C GLN A 658 6.87 -41.85 -2.79
N PRO A 659 7.39 -43.03 -2.40
CA PRO A 659 8.82 -43.24 -2.30
C PRO A 659 9.48 -43.10 -3.67
N ASN A 660 10.67 -42.50 -3.72
CA ASN A 660 11.44 -42.26 -4.93
C ASN A 660 12.86 -42.81 -4.80
N GLY A 661 12.99 -44.13 -4.84
CA GLY A 661 14.27 -44.83 -4.73
C GLY A 661 14.60 -45.26 -3.30
N PRO A 662 15.84 -45.04 -2.80
CA PRO A 662 16.26 -45.47 -1.47
C PRO A 662 15.36 -44.90 -0.37
N GLU A 663 15.28 -45.61 0.76
CA GLU A 663 14.53 -45.20 1.94
C GLU A 663 14.85 -43.75 2.34
N GLY A 664 13.83 -42.95 2.60
CA GLY A 664 13.97 -41.52 2.88
C GLY A 664 13.84 -40.60 1.67
N ASN A 665 13.68 -41.10 0.44
CA ASN A 665 13.43 -40.24 -0.72
C ASN A 665 11.94 -40.23 -1.10
N TYR A 666 11.32 -39.06 -1.21
CA TYR A 666 9.87 -38.95 -1.50
C TYR A 666 9.52 -37.94 -2.59
N LEU A 667 8.45 -38.23 -3.31
CA LEU A 667 7.71 -37.28 -4.14
C LEU A 667 6.37 -37.01 -3.45
N CYS A 668 6.08 -35.75 -3.15
CA CYS A 668 4.89 -35.35 -2.38
C CYS A 668 3.99 -34.40 -3.17
N PRO A 669 2.66 -34.52 -3.06
CA PRO A 669 1.73 -33.56 -3.65
C PRO A 669 2.11 -32.11 -3.29
N VAL A 670 2.13 -31.22 -4.29
CA VAL A 670 2.47 -29.81 -4.10
C VAL A 670 1.47 -29.12 -3.16
N ASP A 671 0.18 -29.46 -3.27
CA ASP A 671 -0.82 -29.04 -2.30
C ASP A 671 -0.75 -29.88 -1.01
N GLY A 672 -0.23 -29.27 0.06
CA GLY A 672 -0.24 -29.80 1.42
C GLY A 672 1.06 -30.48 1.85
N MET A 673 1.46 -31.57 1.19
CA MET A 673 2.45 -32.51 1.77
C MET A 673 3.90 -32.24 1.39
N LEU A 674 4.14 -31.56 0.27
CA LEU A 674 5.51 -31.21 -0.13
C LEU A 674 6.19 -30.28 0.88
N GLY A 675 5.45 -29.34 1.48
CA GLY A 675 5.95 -28.48 2.55
C GLY A 675 6.41 -29.31 3.76
N LEU A 676 5.56 -30.22 4.24
CA LEU A 676 5.89 -31.10 5.36
C LEU A 676 7.10 -31.99 5.06
N CYS A 677 7.17 -32.55 3.84
CA CYS A 677 8.34 -33.33 3.42
C CYS A 677 9.61 -32.48 3.46
N LYS A 678 9.61 -31.29 2.86
CA LYS A 678 10.77 -30.37 2.89
C LYS A 678 11.18 -30.03 4.33
N THR A 679 10.22 -29.86 5.24
CA THR A 679 10.50 -29.71 6.68
C THR A 679 11.18 -30.94 7.27
N MET A 680 10.68 -32.14 6.98
CA MET A 680 11.30 -33.40 7.42
C MET A 680 12.71 -33.59 6.84
N LEU A 681 12.93 -33.15 5.60
CA LEU A 681 14.24 -33.19 4.93
C LEU A 681 15.25 -32.29 5.66
N GLN A 682 14.84 -31.07 5.99
CA GLN A 682 15.66 -30.16 6.80
C GLN A 682 15.96 -30.70 8.20
N ASN A 683 15.13 -31.62 8.71
CA ASN A 683 15.32 -32.28 10.00
C ASN A 683 16.11 -33.60 9.87
N SER A 684 16.62 -33.92 8.68
CA SER A 684 17.27 -35.20 8.37
C SER A 684 16.42 -36.44 8.65
N ALA A 685 15.10 -36.28 8.79
CA ALA A 685 14.15 -37.38 8.94
C ALA A 685 13.88 -38.07 7.60
N VAL A 686 14.14 -37.38 6.49
CA VAL A 686 14.13 -37.92 5.12
C VAL A 686 15.36 -37.41 4.36
N LEU A 687 15.74 -38.11 3.29
CA LEU A 687 16.95 -37.87 2.49
C LEU A 687 16.68 -36.98 1.26
N SER A 688 15.48 -36.99 0.70
CA SER A 688 15.07 -36.03 -0.35
C SER A 688 13.55 -35.88 -0.43
N CYS A 689 13.13 -34.72 -0.95
CA CYS A 689 11.72 -34.39 -1.19
C CYS A 689 11.57 -33.66 -2.52
N GLY A 690 10.80 -34.24 -3.45
CA GLY A 690 10.42 -33.62 -4.72
C GLY A 690 8.92 -33.48 -4.87
N ALA A 691 8.47 -32.71 -5.85
CA ALA A 691 7.04 -32.56 -6.14
C ALA A 691 6.48 -33.81 -6.84
N LEU A 692 5.36 -34.33 -6.35
CA LEU A 692 4.60 -35.38 -7.02
C LEU A 692 3.65 -34.74 -8.04
N ILE A 693 4.08 -34.70 -9.30
CA ILE A 693 3.27 -34.18 -10.39
C ILE A 693 2.35 -35.29 -10.93
N PRO A 694 1.02 -35.08 -11.01
CA PRO A 694 0.13 -36.06 -11.63
C PRO A 694 0.58 -36.38 -13.06
N THR A 695 0.65 -37.66 -13.40
CA THR A 695 1.15 -38.12 -14.72
C THR A 695 0.39 -37.49 -15.88
N SER A 696 -0.90 -37.23 -15.73
CA SER A 696 -1.70 -36.52 -16.74
C SER A 696 -1.22 -35.09 -16.95
N THR A 697 -0.95 -34.34 -15.88
CA THR A 697 -0.43 -32.97 -15.94
C THR A 697 0.95 -32.93 -16.58
N ASP A 698 1.87 -33.79 -16.15
CA ASP A 698 3.22 -33.87 -16.73
C ASP A 698 3.15 -34.18 -18.24
N GLN A 699 2.33 -35.15 -18.66
CA GLN A 699 2.15 -35.48 -20.08
C GLN A 699 1.54 -34.32 -20.87
N ILE A 700 0.59 -33.57 -20.32
CA ILE A 700 0.00 -32.40 -20.97
C ILE A 700 1.05 -31.31 -21.19
N LEU A 701 1.83 -30.99 -20.15
CA LEU A 701 2.89 -29.98 -20.23
C LEU A 701 3.99 -30.39 -21.22
N ARG A 702 4.44 -31.65 -21.17
CA ARG A 702 5.45 -32.17 -22.11
C ARG A 702 4.95 -32.20 -23.55
N ARG A 703 3.69 -32.55 -23.80
CA ARG A 703 3.09 -32.47 -25.15
C ARG A 703 3.02 -31.04 -25.69
N GLY A 704 2.87 -30.05 -24.80
CA GLY A 704 2.96 -28.63 -25.14
C GLY A 704 4.38 -28.11 -25.34
N GLY A 705 5.41 -28.98 -25.25
CA GLY A 705 6.81 -28.59 -25.42
C GLY A 705 7.46 -28.03 -24.15
N CYS A 706 6.81 -28.13 -22.98
CA CYS A 706 7.45 -27.83 -21.71
C CYS A 706 8.47 -28.92 -21.35
N THR A 707 9.55 -28.53 -20.68
CA THR A 707 10.53 -29.44 -20.09
C THR A 707 10.65 -29.16 -18.61
N GLU A 708 10.60 -30.21 -17.81
CA GLU A 708 10.87 -30.13 -16.38
C GLU A 708 12.37 -29.84 -16.18
N ASP A 709 12.68 -28.90 -15.28
CA ASP A 709 14.04 -28.56 -14.90
C ASP A 709 14.64 -29.60 -13.94
N ALA A 710 15.86 -29.39 -13.47
CA ALA A 710 16.54 -30.30 -12.54
C ALA A 710 15.82 -30.40 -11.17
N GLU A 711 15.01 -29.41 -10.81
CA GLU A 711 14.16 -29.46 -9.62
C GLU A 711 12.75 -29.96 -9.99
N SER A 712 12.40 -31.15 -9.47
CA SER A 712 11.13 -31.80 -9.81
C SER A 712 9.93 -30.89 -9.49
N GLY A 713 9.07 -30.70 -10.48
CA GLY A 713 7.88 -29.84 -10.41
C GLY A 713 8.03 -28.41 -10.92
N THR A 714 9.21 -28.00 -11.37
CA THR A 714 9.42 -26.72 -12.07
C THR A 714 9.53 -26.94 -13.58
N TYR A 715 8.72 -26.22 -14.37
CA TYR A 715 8.68 -26.40 -15.83
C TYR A 715 9.12 -25.16 -16.59
N ALA A 716 10.00 -25.35 -17.57
CA ALA A 716 10.26 -24.36 -18.61
C ALA A 716 9.31 -24.61 -19.79
N CYS A 717 8.50 -23.63 -20.18
CA CYS A 717 7.46 -23.75 -21.21
C CYS A 717 7.64 -22.72 -22.34
N PRO A 718 7.27 -23.05 -23.60
CA PRO A 718 7.14 -22.03 -24.65
C PRO A 718 6.04 -21.02 -24.31
N SER A 719 6.11 -19.82 -24.87
CA SER A 719 5.16 -18.71 -24.59
C SER A 719 3.69 -19.12 -24.70
N GLY A 720 3.34 -19.92 -25.71
CA GLY A 720 1.97 -20.41 -25.92
C GLY A 720 1.42 -21.34 -24.83
N MET A 721 2.28 -21.91 -23.98
CA MET A 721 1.90 -22.82 -22.89
C MET A 721 1.96 -22.15 -21.51
N MET A 722 2.48 -20.93 -21.38
CA MET A 722 2.64 -20.25 -20.10
C MET A 722 1.31 -20.05 -19.37
N GLY A 723 0.23 -19.77 -20.10
CA GLY A 723 -1.11 -19.64 -19.49
C GLY A 723 -1.61 -20.93 -18.83
N LEU A 724 -1.42 -22.08 -19.48
CA LEU A 724 -1.82 -23.37 -18.93
C LEU A 724 -0.90 -23.80 -17.78
N CYS A 725 0.41 -23.59 -17.93
CA CYS A 725 1.37 -23.87 -16.87
C CYS A 725 1.08 -23.02 -15.63
N GLY A 726 0.82 -21.72 -15.79
CA GLY A 726 0.41 -20.81 -14.72
C GLY A 726 -0.90 -21.24 -14.04
N LEU A 727 -1.84 -21.85 -14.78
CA LEU A 727 -3.05 -22.44 -14.18
C LEU A 727 -2.71 -23.62 -13.27
N TYR A 728 -1.75 -24.48 -13.66
CA TYR A 728 -1.31 -25.59 -12.81
C TYR A 728 -0.52 -25.12 -11.58
N VAL A 729 0.28 -24.05 -11.69
CA VAL A 729 0.91 -23.39 -10.52
C VAL A 729 -0.17 -22.87 -9.57
N LYS A 730 -1.15 -22.14 -10.13
CA LYS A 730 -2.27 -21.58 -9.36
C LYS A 730 -3.09 -22.65 -8.63
N ASN A 731 -3.27 -23.80 -9.23
CA ASN A 731 -3.96 -24.94 -8.65
C ASN A 731 -3.04 -25.83 -7.79
N LYS A 732 -1.81 -25.39 -7.50
CA LYS A 732 -0.81 -26.13 -6.70
C LYS A 732 -0.59 -27.56 -7.20
N VAL A 733 -0.55 -27.72 -8.52
CA VAL A 733 -0.27 -29.00 -9.18
C VAL A 733 1.20 -29.11 -9.58
N VAL A 734 1.83 -27.97 -9.92
CA VAL A 734 3.27 -27.83 -10.20
C VAL A 734 3.82 -26.67 -9.35
N LEU A 735 5.14 -26.64 -9.11
CA LEU A 735 5.78 -25.65 -8.23
C LEU A 735 5.90 -24.28 -8.87
N SER A 736 6.45 -24.24 -10.09
CA SER A 736 6.67 -22.99 -10.81
C SER A 736 6.75 -23.21 -12.31
N CYS A 737 6.57 -22.12 -13.07
CA CYS A 737 6.68 -22.13 -14.52
C CYS A 737 7.53 -20.94 -14.97
N ARG A 738 8.45 -21.19 -15.90
CA ARG A 738 9.23 -20.14 -16.56
C ARG A 738 9.13 -20.26 -18.07
N GLN A 739 9.24 -19.13 -18.76
CA GLN A 739 9.26 -19.14 -20.22
C GLN A 739 10.65 -19.61 -20.71
N LYS A 740 10.67 -20.49 -21.71
CA LYS A 740 11.89 -20.92 -22.41
C LYS A 740 12.53 -19.83 -23.24
#